data_AF-A0A7C3VSS2-F1
#
_entry.id   AF-A0A7C3VSS2-F1
#
_cell.length_a   1.000
_cell.length_b   1.000
_cell.length_c   1.000
_cell.angle_alpha   90.00
_cell.angle_beta   90.00
_cell.angle_gamma   90.00
#
_symmetry.space_group_name_H-M   'P 1'
#
loop_
_entity.id
_entity.type
_entity.pdbx_description
1 polymer ?
#
loop_
_entity_poly.entity_id
_entity_poly.type
_entity_poly.pdbx_seq_one_letter_code
_entity_poly.pdbx_strand_id
1 'polypeptide(L)'
;MAAGKLFLAIYFLVFLSPATLLASHGTRVSPPTITRKSEWGSMKEGEFWNDRPYDPYSQGVMEEPIAITIHHTAIPLGTNPPDPEQDRKKVLDIQHFHVGKGWGDIGYHFLIGSDGQIYEGRPLGYTGTHAPPNYGNIGVNIIGDFHTQEYPSNLQLDALVQLISWLCDQFDIDPTARITIFGQSNLAVCGHRDWGPTACPGDRLYALIPALREQIRARLLSGPPYDSRISARQFLPRTLLAGCQYDLTFTVRNTGFVPWSWLNEVKLEALSHEIATVAEPALKDQETITPLSNRTWEIHLTAPGEPGTARVALGMSESGRRFGPELAWDVSLLAPENFISTWLTAGPFDADTPEKAYAKDFFLGEPLDELDVMDPASESAHDYQVTGEYANGEENNRGEDGERSRDSGRYYRGTESFRMSLQRYKGGDLVIRKTVNASYRHQKAEVCVGGRRLSIWEMRGQEIFRRWKQIDLLIPAYRVSRKKSVDVTLKVLGTKQWGCNSFRYVLLDKCEPLTAPKPGDKGWKPWISNSGVTDLSSVFPGTERGAVYLAVYVKSPYTKWVQLRTGFPGRLKAWFNGNQILSSLGGKPSFPDTEQADVLIKEGWNRLLVKVILEPAMRQLYVRLCDKDGAPLTGLTYRIEPSDKSTCTWVAANH
;
A
#
# COMPACT_ATOMS: atom_id res chain seq x y z
N MET A 1 17.68 -56.65 -15.83
CA MET A 1 18.38 -56.43 -14.54
C MET A 1 19.42 -55.34 -14.81
N ALA A 2 19.10 -54.07 -14.58
CA ALA A 2 19.22 -53.34 -13.31
C ALA A 2 20.68 -52.91 -13.01
N ALA A 3 21.02 -51.66 -12.70
CA ALA A 3 20.25 -50.40 -12.79
C ALA A 3 21.22 -49.21 -12.85
N GLY A 4 21.04 -48.27 -13.79
CA GLY A 4 21.82 -47.03 -13.86
C GLY A 4 21.10 -45.88 -13.16
N LYS A 5 21.55 -45.47 -11.96
CA LYS A 5 20.97 -44.33 -11.24
C LYS A 5 21.67 -43.03 -11.61
N LEU A 6 20.94 -42.17 -12.32
CA LEU A 6 21.29 -40.76 -12.53
C LEU A 6 21.08 -39.99 -11.21
N PHE A 7 22.11 -39.34 -10.68
CA PHE A 7 21.97 -38.45 -9.52
C PHE A 7 21.39 -37.10 -9.96
N LEU A 8 20.06 -36.99 -9.94
CA LEU A 8 19.38 -35.70 -10.09
C LEU A 8 19.22 -35.06 -8.70
N ALA A 9 20.03 -34.04 -8.41
CA ALA A 9 19.91 -33.26 -7.18
C ALA A 9 18.68 -32.35 -7.24
N ILE A 10 17.53 -32.87 -6.82
CA ILE A 10 16.28 -32.11 -6.72
C ILE A 10 16.40 -31.12 -5.55
N TYR A 11 16.68 -29.86 -5.87
CA TYR A 11 16.42 -28.75 -4.96
C TYR A 11 14.90 -28.55 -4.85
N PHE A 12 14.31 -29.05 -3.77
CA PHE A 12 12.97 -28.64 -3.35
C PHE A 12 13.00 -27.17 -2.91
N LEU A 13 12.83 -26.25 -3.86
CA LEU A 13 12.38 -24.90 -3.57
C LEU A 13 10.91 -24.97 -3.17
N VAL A 14 10.70 -25.13 -1.86
CA VAL A 14 9.37 -24.96 -1.26
C VAL A 14 8.96 -23.50 -1.48
N PHE A 15 8.09 -23.28 -2.46
CA PHE A 15 7.33 -22.04 -2.57
C PHE A 15 6.37 -21.96 -1.38
N LEU A 16 6.86 -21.44 -0.26
CA LEU A 16 6.00 -20.78 0.70
C LEU A 16 5.33 -19.62 -0.04
N SER A 17 4.04 -19.75 -0.30
CA SER A 17 3.22 -18.63 -0.78
C SER A 17 3.27 -17.49 0.24
N PRO A 18 3.05 -16.23 -0.17
CA PRO A 18 2.85 -15.13 0.76
C PRO A 18 1.47 -15.25 1.46
N ALA A 19 1.36 -16.24 2.33
CA ALA A 19 0.26 -16.43 3.27
C ALA A 19 0.79 -16.14 4.67
N THR A 20 0.94 -14.86 5.01
CA THR A 20 1.45 -14.42 6.31
C THR A 20 0.49 -13.42 6.95
N LEU A 21 -0.22 -13.90 7.99
CA LEU A 21 -1.13 -13.15 8.86
C LEU A 21 -2.32 -12.46 8.18
N LEU A 22 -3.28 -13.28 7.71
CA LEU A 22 -4.56 -13.23 8.41
C LEU A 22 -4.39 -14.11 9.65
N ALA A 23 -4.69 -13.59 10.84
CA ALA A 23 -4.92 -14.46 11.99
C ALA A 23 -6.06 -15.44 11.63
N SER A 24 -5.97 -16.68 12.10
CA SER A 24 -7.05 -17.66 11.92
C SER A 24 -8.25 -17.25 12.78
N HIS A 25 -9.04 -16.31 12.27
CA HIS A 25 -10.30 -15.90 12.86
C HIS A 25 -11.26 -17.11 12.81
N GLY A 26 -11.75 -17.53 13.98
CA GLY A 26 -12.81 -18.52 14.04
C GLY A 26 -14.10 -17.92 13.48
N THR A 27 -14.42 -18.23 12.22
CA THR A 27 -15.64 -17.73 11.56
C THR A 27 -16.85 -18.49 12.11
N ARG A 28 -17.77 -17.82 12.80
CA ARG A 28 -18.99 -18.44 13.35
C ARG A 28 -19.93 -18.88 12.24
N VAL A 29 -20.02 -18.07 11.18
CA VAL A 29 -20.80 -18.43 10.00
C VAL A 29 -19.88 -19.22 9.07
N SER A 30 -20.20 -20.49 8.83
CA SER A 30 -19.47 -21.30 7.86
C SER A 30 -19.51 -20.64 6.47
N PRO A 31 -18.38 -20.61 5.73
CA PRO A 31 -18.35 -20.08 4.38
C PRO A 31 -19.35 -20.83 3.48
N PRO A 32 -20.07 -20.13 2.59
CA PRO A 32 -20.88 -20.80 1.57
C PRO A 32 -20.00 -21.53 0.55
N THR A 33 -20.61 -22.48 -0.18
CA THR A 33 -19.99 -23.04 -1.38
C THR A 33 -19.96 -21.97 -2.46
N ILE A 34 -18.76 -21.55 -2.86
CA ILE A 34 -18.54 -20.53 -3.90
C ILE A 34 -17.93 -21.21 -5.13
N THR A 35 -18.62 -21.14 -6.26
CA THR A 35 -18.11 -21.54 -7.57
C THR A 35 -17.01 -20.57 -7.98
N ARG A 36 -15.79 -21.07 -8.04
CA ARG A 36 -14.59 -20.26 -8.36
C ARG A 36 -14.58 -19.85 -9.82
N LYS A 37 -13.80 -18.81 -10.13
CA LYS A 37 -13.57 -18.35 -11.51
C LYS A 37 -13.13 -19.44 -12.49
N SER A 38 -12.29 -20.35 -12.03
CA SER A 38 -11.85 -21.51 -12.81
C SER A 38 -12.96 -22.52 -13.13
N GLU A 39 -14.02 -22.55 -12.31
CA GLU A 39 -15.11 -23.54 -12.39
C GLU A 39 -16.26 -23.02 -13.26
N TRP A 40 -16.60 -21.74 -13.15
CA TRP A 40 -17.63 -21.14 -14.04
C TRP A 40 -17.10 -20.73 -15.43
N GLY A 41 -15.79 -20.80 -15.65
CA GLY A 41 -15.17 -20.54 -16.96
C GLY A 41 -14.87 -19.05 -17.21
N SER A 42 -14.50 -18.31 -16.15
CA SER A 42 -14.00 -16.93 -16.24
C SER A 42 -12.85 -16.80 -17.23
N MET A 43 -12.76 -15.61 -17.83
CA MET A 43 -11.53 -15.15 -18.49
C MET A 43 -10.31 -15.34 -17.58
N LYS A 44 -9.17 -15.67 -18.19
CA LYS A 44 -7.87 -15.85 -17.54
C LYS A 44 -6.99 -14.61 -17.72
N GLU A 45 -6.11 -14.37 -16.76
CA GLU A 45 -5.20 -13.23 -16.77
C GLU A 45 -4.36 -13.17 -18.07
N GLY A 46 -4.49 -12.06 -18.81
CA GLY A 46 -3.84 -11.88 -20.11
C GLY A 46 -4.70 -12.26 -21.33
N GLU A 47 -5.89 -12.84 -21.15
CA GLU A 47 -6.88 -12.96 -22.22
C GLU A 47 -7.47 -11.58 -22.58
N PHE A 48 -7.98 -11.43 -23.81
CA PHE A 48 -8.55 -10.19 -24.32
C PHE A 48 -10.01 -10.41 -24.73
N TRP A 49 -10.84 -9.38 -24.53
CA TRP A 49 -12.21 -9.33 -25.04
C TRP A 49 -12.50 -7.94 -25.59
N ASN A 50 -12.98 -7.84 -26.85
CA ASN A 50 -13.17 -6.58 -27.58
C ASN A 50 -11.95 -5.63 -27.46
N ASP A 51 -10.75 -6.16 -27.73
CA ASP A 51 -9.46 -5.47 -27.63
C ASP A 51 -9.10 -4.89 -26.24
N ARG A 52 -9.82 -5.30 -25.19
CA ARG A 52 -9.53 -4.96 -23.79
C ARG A 52 -8.87 -6.15 -23.08
N PRO A 53 -7.72 -5.95 -22.41
CA PRO A 53 -7.10 -7.01 -21.60
C PRO A 53 -7.90 -7.24 -20.32
N TYR A 54 -8.11 -8.51 -19.97
CA TYR A 54 -8.63 -8.91 -18.68
C TYR A 54 -7.55 -8.75 -17.59
N ASP A 55 -7.86 -7.93 -16.60
CA ASP A 55 -7.00 -7.58 -15.46
C ASP A 55 -7.85 -7.38 -14.19
N PRO A 56 -8.17 -8.46 -13.43
CA PRO A 56 -9.00 -8.34 -12.23
C PRO A 56 -8.36 -7.50 -11.12
N TYR A 57 -7.05 -7.31 -11.16
CA TYR A 57 -6.26 -6.51 -10.23
C TYR A 57 -6.10 -5.04 -10.68
N SER A 58 -6.84 -4.63 -11.72
CA SER A 58 -6.76 -3.29 -12.32
C SER A 58 -7.22 -2.16 -11.41
N GLN A 59 -8.21 -2.38 -10.55
CA GLN A 59 -8.66 -1.41 -9.56
C GLN A 59 -7.75 -1.41 -8.33
N GLY A 60 -7.76 -0.33 -7.56
CA GLY A 60 -6.95 -0.23 -6.34
C GLY A 60 -7.26 -1.33 -5.31
N VAL A 61 -6.27 -1.64 -4.46
CA VAL A 61 -6.45 -2.51 -3.29
C VAL A 61 -7.62 -2.00 -2.46
N MET A 62 -8.47 -2.91 -2.00
CA MET A 62 -9.65 -2.59 -1.21
C MET A 62 -9.22 -2.25 0.23
N GLU A 63 -9.68 -1.11 0.75
CA GLU A 63 -9.69 -0.87 2.20
C GLU A 63 -10.63 -1.86 2.89
N GLU A 64 -10.46 -2.11 4.19
CA GLU A 64 -11.26 -3.10 4.92
C GLU A 64 -12.78 -2.87 4.67
N PRO A 65 -13.52 -3.88 4.17
CA PRO A 65 -14.93 -3.71 3.84
C PRO A 65 -15.79 -3.26 5.03
N ILE A 66 -16.53 -2.18 4.84
CA ILE A 66 -17.49 -1.62 5.81
C ILE A 66 -18.93 -1.61 5.27
N ALA A 67 -19.13 -1.93 3.99
CA ALA A 67 -20.41 -1.93 3.32
C ALA A 67 -20.57 -3.17 2.41
N ILE A 68 -21.83 -3.57 2.20
CA ILE A 68 -22.22 -4.59 1.23
C ILE A 68 -23.44 -4.06 0.46
N THR A 69 -23.31 -3.90 -0.85
CA THR A 69 -24.38 -3.39 -1.71
C THR A 69 -25.01 -4.53 -2.51
N ILE A 70 -26.32 -4.67 -2.40
CA ILE A 70 -27.13 -5.64 -3.13
C ILE A 70 -27.54 -5.05 -4.48
N HIS A 71 -27.30 -5.82 -5.54
CA HIS A 71 -27.64 -5.50 -6.93
C HIS A 71 -28.52 -6.59 -7.55
N HIS A 72 -29.16 -6.27 -8.68
CA HIS A 72 -29.65 -7.25 -9.63
C HIS A 72 -28.93 -7.11 -10.97
N THR A 73 -29.06 -8.09 -11.87
CA THR A 73 -28.48 -7.99 -13.22
C THR A 73 -29.31 -7.12 -14.17
N ALA A 74 -30.63 -6.98 -13.91
CA ALA A 74 -31.61 -6.50 -14.89
C ALA A 74 -31.59 -7.34 -16.20
N ILE A 75 -31.26 -8.63 -16.07
CA ILE A 75 -31.34 -9.63 -17.14
C ILE A 75 -32.39 -10.64 -16.67
N PRO A 76 -33.48 -10.87 -17.43
CA PRO A 76 -34.54 -11.81 -17.04
C PRO A 76 -34.01 -13.20 -16.68
N LEU A 77 -34.67 -13.87 -15.74
CA LEU A 77 -34.36 -15.22 -15.29
C LEU A 77 -34.41 -16.23 -16.46
N GLY A 78 -35.33 -16.02 -17.41
CA GLY A 78 -35.38 -16.74 -18.69
C GLY A 78 -36.00 -18.14 -18.63
N THR A 79 -35.75 -18.92 -17.58
CA THR A 79 -36.29 -20.28 -17.39
C THR A 79 -36.90 -20.47 -15.99
N ASN A 80 -37.86 -21.41 -15.90
CA ASN A 80 -38.40 -21.92 -14.65
C ASN A 80 -38.78 -23.40 -14.89
N PRO A 81 -38.16 -24.39 -14.21
CA PRO A 81 -37.19 -24.26 -13.11
C PRO A 81 -35.86 -23.60 -13.51
N PRO A 82 -35.04 -23.16 -12.53
CA PRO A 82 -33.68 -22.67 -12.73
C PRO A 82 -32.80 -23.54 -13.62
N ASP A 83 -31.96 -22.90 -14.44
CA ASP A 83 -30.93 -23.54 -15.28
C ASP A 83 -29.53 -23.03 -14.89
N PRO A 84 -28.74 -23.83 -14.15
CA PRO A 84 -27.39 -23.44 -13.70
C PRO A 84 -26.40 -23.15 -14.85
N GLU A 85 -26.58 -23.79 -16.01
CA GLU A 85 -25.71 -23.57 -17.17
C GLU A 85 -26.08 -22.27 -17.89
N GLN A 86 -27.37 -21.94 -17.96
CA GLN A 86 -27.83 -20.64 -18.42
C GLN A 86 -27.32 -19.52 -17.51
N ASP A 87 -27.34 -19.70 -16.19
CA ASP A 87 -26.85 -18.71 -15.23
C ASP A 87 -25.32 -18.58 -15.27
N ARG A 88 -24.59 -19.69 -15.37
CA ARG A 88 -23.13 -19.68 -15.64
C ARG A 88 -22.81 -18.88 -16.91
N LYS A 89 -23.60 -19.05 -17.98
CA LYS A 89 -23.46 -18.27 -19.21
C LYS A 89 -23.76 -16.79 -18.98
N LYS A 90 -24.81 -16.42 -18.23
CA LYS A 90 -25.10 -15.02 -17.86
C LYS A 90 -23.93 -14.39 -17.10
N VAL A 91 -23.32 -15.08 -16.13
CA VAL A 91 -22.13 -14.58 -15.41
C VAL A 91 -20.98 -14.28 -16.37
N LEU A 92 -20.70 -15.18 -17.31
CA LEU A 92 -19.68 -14.99 -18.34
C LEU A 92 -20.02 -13.82 -19.29
N ASP A 93 -21.26 -13.73 -19.76
CA ASP A 93 -21.73 -12.63 -20.62
C ASP A 93 -21.62 -11.27 -19.90
N ILE A 94 -21.89 -11.22 -18.59
CA ILE A 94 -21.72 -10.03 -17.75
C ILE A 94 -20.23 -9.67 -17.59
N GLN A 95 -19.33 -10.65 -17.42
CA GLN A 95 -17.89 -10.40 -17.40
C GLN A 95 -17.42 -9.82 -18.74
N HIS A 96 -17.78 -10.46 -19.85
CA HIS A 96 -17.49 -10.00 -21.21
C HIS A 96 -18.03 -8.59 -21.49
N PHE A 97 -19.24 -8.27 -21.05
CA PHE A 97 -19.83 -6.93 -21.18
C PHE A 97 -19.05 -5.87 -20.39
N HIS A 98 -18.63 -6.18 -19.16
CA HIS A 98 -17.83 -5.27 -18.34
C HIS A 98 -16.40 -5.10 -18.87
N VAL A 99 -15.76 -6.18 -19.33
CA VAL A 99 -14.45 -6.12 -19.98
C VAL A 99 -14.53 -5.33 -21.28
N GLY A 100 -15.58 -5.52 -22.09
CA GLY A 100 -15.86 -4.71 -23.28
C GLY A 100 -16.09 -3.22 -22.99
N LYS A 101 -16.63 -2.87 -21.81
CA LYS A 101 -16.70 -1.49 -21.30
C LYS A 101 -15.35 -0.93 -20.82
N GLY A 102 -14.29 -1.73 -20.83
CA GLY A 102 -12.95 -1.36 -20.37
C GLY A 102 -12.73 -1.50 -18.86
N TRP A 103 -13.61 -2.21 -18.15
CA TRP A 103 -13.33 -2.62 -16.77
C TRP A 103 -12.41 -3.84 -16.81
N GLY A 104 -11.47 -4.00 -15.86
CA GLY A 104 -10.56 -5.14 -15.95
C GLY A 104 -11.19 -6.50 -15.62
N ASP A 105 -12.44 -6.53 -15.15
CA ASP A 105 -13.18 -7.73 -14.74
C ASP A 105 -14.67 -7.38 -14.55
N ILE A 106 -15.49 -8.37 -14.22
CA ILE A 106 -16.85 -8.19 -13.69
C ILE A 106 -16.85 -7.20 -12.51
N GLY A 107 -17.84 -6.31 -12.48
CA GLY A 107 -17.89 -5.21 -11.51
C GLY A 107 -18.18 -5.62 -10.07
N TYR A 108 -18.77 -6.81 -9.85
CA TYR A 108 -19.24 -7.31 -8.56
C TYR A 108 -18.25 -8.33 -7.96
N HIS A 109 -18.22 -8.47 -6.64
CA HIS A 109 -17.38 -9.47 -5.97
C HIS A 109 -18.03 -10.86 -5.98
N PHE A 110 -19.36 -10.91 -5.95
CA PHE A 110 -20.13 -12.15 -6.04
C PHE A 110 -21.36 -11.98 -6.92
N LEU A 111 -21.77 -13.08 -7.57
CA LEU A 111 -23.05 -13.19 -8.26
C LEU A 111 -23.82 -14.40 -7.73
N ILE A 112 -25.16 -14.38 -7.78
CA ILE A 112 -26.02 -15.47 -7.31
C ILE A 112 -26.98 -15.89 -8.43
N GLY A 113 -26.84 -17.14 -8.89
CA GLY A 113 -27.71 -17.79 -9.88
C GLY A 113 -29.13 -18.01 -9.38
N SER A 114 -30.08 -18.24 -10.29
CA SER A 114 -31.50 -18.51 -10.00
C SER A 114 -31.72 -19.78 -9.18
N ASP A 115 -30.76 -20.70 -9.23
CA ASP A 115 -30.61 -21.92 -8.45
C ASP A 115 -29.98 -21.73 -7.06
N GLY A 116 -29.53 -20.50 -6.73
CA GLY A 116 -28.81 -20.19 -5.50
C GLY A 116 -27.29 -20.42 -5.56
N GLN A 117 -26.74 -20.82 -6.72
CA GLN A 117 -25.29 -21.01 -6.85
C GLN A 117 -24.57 -19.65 -6.75
N ILE A 118 -23.60 -19.55 -5.84
CA ILE A 118 -22.78 -18.35 -5.65
C ILE A 118 -21.54 -18.43 -6.52
N TYR A 119 -21.35 -17.46 -7.40
CA TYR A 119 -20.21 -17.35 -8.30
C TYR A 119 -19.21 -16.29 -7.81
N GLU A 120 -17.93 -16.65 -7.79
CA GLU A 120 -16.81 -15.74 -7.52
C GLU A 120 -16.66 -14.72 -8.66
N GLY A 121 -16.82 -13.44 -8.34
CA GLY A 121 -16.53 -12.33 -9.24
C GLY A 121 -15.14 -11.76 -8.95
N ARG A 122 -15.09 -10.46 -8.70
CA ARG A 122 -13.87 -9.72 -8.38
C ARG A 122 -13.30 -10.13 -7.00
N PRO A 123 -11.99 -10.36 -6.85
CA PRO A 123 -11.41 -10.79 -5.57
C PRO A 123 -11.58 -9.74 -4.47
N LEU A 124 -11.96 -10.17 -3.26
CA LEU A 124 -12.26 -9.30 -2.10
C LEU A 124 -11.13 -8.35 -1.65
N GLY A 125 -9.89 -8.59 -2.08
CA GLY A 125 -8.77 -7.67 -1.82
C GLY A 125 -8.68 -6.48 -2.78
N TYR A 126 -9.58 -6.36 -3.77
CA TYR A 126 -9.52 -5.36 -4.83
C TYR A 126 -10.86 -4.67 -5.05
N THR A 127 -10.83 -3.34 -5.13
CA THR A 127 -12.01 -2.48 -5.21
C THR A 127 -12.94 -2.86 -6.37
N GLY A 128 -14.24 -2.92 -6.09
CA GLY A 128 -15.30 -3.20 -7.05
C GLY A 128 -15.48 -2.14 -8.15
N THR A 129 -16.41 -2.38 -9.07
CA THR A 129 -16.88 -1.39 -10.05
C THR A 129 -18.38 -1.58 -10.25
N HIS A 130 -19.17 -1.43 -9.19
CA HIS A 130 -20.61 -1.73 -9.17
C HIS A 130 -21.48 -0.58 -8.66
N ALA A 131 -21.03 0.17 -7.66
CA ALA A 131 -21.73 1.30 -7.08
C ALA A 131 -20.69 2.27 -6.49
N PRO A 132 -20.55 3.50 -7.00
CA PRO A 132 -19.87 4.55 -6.24
C PRO A 132 -20.66 4.77 -4.93
N PRO A 133 -20.04 4.65 -3.74
CA PRO A 133 -18.62 4.39 -3.49
C PRO A 133 -18.25 2.89 -3.51
N ASN A 134 -17.24 2.53 -4.32
CA ASN A 134 -16.76 1.14 -4.42
C ASN A 134 -15.70 0.78 -3.37
N TYR A 135 -14.97 1.77 -2.83
CA TYR A 135 -13.96 1.57 -1.78
C TYR A 135 -14.65 1.12 -0.48
N GLY A 136 -14.15 0.05 0.14
CA GLY A 136 -14.74 -0.52 1.35
C GLY A 136 -16.17 -1.10 1.17
N ASN A 137 -16.64 -1.30 -0.07
CA ASN A 137 -18.00 -1.74 -0.39
C ASN A 137 -18.03 -3.00 -1.25
N ILE A 138 -18.64 -4.08 -0.76
CA ILE A 138 -18.73 -5.36 -1.47
C ILE A 138 -20.05 -5.42 -2.27
N GLY A 139 -19.96 -5.31 -3.59
CA GLY A 139 -21.10 -5.60 -4.47
C GLY A 139 -21.41 -7.09 -4.59
N VAL A 140 -22.64 -7.47 -4.24
CA VAL A 140 -23.24 -8.79 -4.47
C VAL A 140 -24.40 -8.62 -5.46
N ASN A 141 -24.42 -9.37 -6.56
CA ASN A 141 -25.42 -9.22 -7.62
C ASN A 141 -26.28 -10.48 -7.81
N ILE A 142 -27.59 -10.33 -7.81
CA ILE A 142 -28.54 -11.43 -7.98
C ILE A 142 -29.03 -11.47 -9.44
N ILE A 143 -28.91 -12.62 -10.10
CA ILE A 143 -29.34 -12.78 -11.49
C ILE A 143 -30.87 -12.73 -11.59
N GLY A 144 -31.39 -11.75 -12.34
CA GLY A 144 -32.82 -11.56 -12.59
C GLY A 144 -33.20 -10.10 -12.89
N ASP A 145 -34.42 -9.87 -13.40
CA ASP A 145 -35.04 -8.56 -13.52
C ASP A 145 -36.20 -8.36 -12.51
N PHE A 146 -35.80 -8.03 -11.29
CA PHE A 146 -36.70 -7.73 -10.18
C PHE A 146 -37.35 -6.33 -10.22
N HIS A 147 -37.39 -5.63 -11.36
CA HIS A 147 -38.06 -4.33 -11.45
C HIS A 147 -39.55 -4.43 -11.11
N THR A 148 -40.31 -5.33 -11.75
CA THR A 148 -41.79 -5.39 -11.55
C THR A 148 -42.39 -6.80 -11.58
N GLN A 149 -41.94 -7.69 -12.48
CA GLN A 149 -42.58 -8.99 -12.73
C GLN A 149 -41.89 -10.16 -12.01
N GLU A 150 -40.55 -10.26 -12.08
CA GLU A 150 -39.82 -11.35 -11.45
C GLU A 150 -39.59 -11.10 -9.96
N TYR A 151 -39.50 -12.18 -9.17
CA TYR A 151 -39.04 -12.16 -7.78
C TYR A 151 -37.79 -13.05 -7.67
N PRO A 152 -36.85 -12.74 -6.76
CA PRO A 152 -35.76 -13.66 -6.44
C PRO A 152 -36.32 -15.00 -5.94
N SER A 153 -35.70 -16.11 -6.33
CA SER A 153 -36.08 -17.44 -5.82
C SER A 153 -35.72 -17.58 -4.34
N ASN A 154 -36.38 -18.49 -3.60
CA ASN A 154 -35.98 -18.76 -2.21
C ASN A 154 -34.52 -19.22 -2.14
N LEU A 155 -34.03 -19.99 -3.13
CA LEU A 155 -32.64 -20.41 -3.23
C LEU A 155 -31.69 -19.21 -3.35
N GLN A 156 -32.05 -18.18 -4.14
CA GLN A 156 -31.30 -16.92 -4.22
C GLN A 156 -31.28 -16.17 -2.89
N LEU A 157 -32.41 -16.11 -2.19
CA LEU A 157 -32.52 -15.40 -0.91
C LEU A 157 -31.73 -16.13 0.20
N ASP A 158 -31.81 -17.46 0.27
CA ASP A 158 -31.05 -18.27 1.23
C ASP A 158 -29.55 -18.16 0.99
N ALA A 159 -29.11 -18.25 -0.28
CA ALA A 159 -27.71 -18.06 -0.66
C ALA A 159 -27.21 -16.65 -0.34
N LEU A 160 -28.03 -15.62 -0.59
CA LEU A 160 -27.72 -14.23 -0.25
C LEU A 160 -27.56 -14.04 1.27
N VAL A 161 -28.49 -14.57 2.07
CA VAL A 161 -28.41 -14.49 3.54
C VAL A 161 -27.18 -15.23 4.04
N GLN A 162 -26.88 -16.43 3.54
CA GLN A 162 -25.67 -17.17 3.94
C GLN A 162 -24.40 -16.41 3.57
N LEU A 163 -24.28 -15.93 2.34
CA LEU A 163 -23.12 -15.20 1.83
C LEU A 163 -22.90 -13.90 2.60
N ILE A 164 -23.93 -13.05 2.72
CA ILE A 164 -23.79 -11.77 3.42
C ILE A 164 -23.55 -11.98 4.91
N SER A 165 -24.14 -13.00 5.55
CA SER A 165 -23.80 -13.33 6.95
C SER A 165 -22.34 -13.74 7.11
N TRP A 166 -21.81 -14.56 6.19
CA TRP A 166 -20.40 -14.94 6.21
C TRP A 166 -19.49 -13.72 5.99
N LEU A 167 -19.80 -12.85 5.02
CA LEU A 167 -19.05 -11.61 4.77
C LEU A 167 -19.11 -10.62 5.93
N CYS A 168 -20.28 -10.46 6.57
CA CYS A 168 -20.44 -9.65 7.78
C CYS A 168 -19.59 -10.18 8.94
N ASP A 169 -19.54 -11.50 9.14
CA ASP A 169 -18.66 -12.15 10.14
C ASP A 169 -17.17 -12.05 9.73
N GLN A 170 -16.83 -12.07 8.43
CA GLN A 170 -15.45 -11.90 7.95
C GLN A 170 -14.93 -10.48 8.18
N PHE A 171 -15.72 -9.46 7.84
CA PHE A 171 -15.27 -8.07 7.76
C PHE A 171 -15.82 -7.16 8.86
N ASP A 172 -16.43 -7.75 9.90
CA ASP A 172 -16.93 -7.00 11.05
C ASP A 172 -18.02 -5.98 10.68
N ILE A 173 -18.89 -6.33 9.73
CA ILE A 173 -19.95 -5.44 9.23
C ILE A 173 -21.24 -5.71 10.01
N ASP A 174 -21.75 -4.72 10.76
CA ASP A 174 -23.10 -4.80 11.33
C ASP A 174 -24.09 -4.50 10.19
N PRO A 175 -24.93 -5.47 9.76
CA PRO A 175 -25.83 -5.26 8.64
C PRO A 175 -26.84 -4.12 8.90
N THR A 176 -27.07 -3.76 10.17
CA THR A 176 -27.97 -2.70 10.65
C THR A 176 -27.30 -1.38 10.99
N ALA A 177 -25.96 -1.29 10.98
CA ALA A 177 -25.27 -0.04 11.28
C ALA A 177 -25.47 1.00 10.17
N ARG A 178 -25.58 2.27 10.56
CA ARG A 178 -25.43 3.41 9.65
C ARG A 178 -23.95 3.68 9.43
N ILE A 179 -23.53 3.65 8.17
CA ILE A 179 -22.19 4.00 7.70
C ILE A 179 -22.24 5.31 6.91
N THR A 180 -21.12 6.02 6.84
CA THR A 180 -21.00 7.22 6.00
C THR A 180 -19.75 7.11 5.13
N ILE A 181 -19.91 7.22 3.82
CA ILE A 181 -18.80 7.15 2.86
C ILE A 181 -18.90 8.38 1.95
N PHE A 182 -17.82 9.15 1.83
CA PHE A 182 -17.74 10.44 1.11
C PHE A 182 -18.92 11.42 1.38
N GLY A 183 -19.43 11.43 2.61
CA GLY A 183 -20.52 12.32 3.04
C GLY A 183 -21.94 11.79 2.81
N GLN A 184 -22.11 10.58 2.24
CA GLN A 184 -23.41 9.93 2.07
C GLN A 184 -23.61 8.85 3.13
N SER A 185 -24.72 8.91 3.87
CA SER A 185 -25.00 8.03 5.02
C SER A 185 -26.10 7.00 4.73
N ASN A 186 -25.74 5.72 4.67
CA ASN A 186 -26.63 4.59 4.37
C ASN A 186 -26.49 3.48 5.41
N LEU A 187 -27.32 2.44 5.31
CA LEU A 187 -27.14 1.21 6.10
C LEU A 187 -26.04 0.34 5.48
N ALA A 188 -25.26 -0.36 6.31
CA ALA A 188 -24.10 -1.11 5.84
C ALA A 188 -24.46 -2.21 4.84
N VAL A 189 -25.60 -2.89 5.02
CA VAL A 189 -26.23 -3.73 4.00
C VAL A 189 -27.42 -2.96 3.39
N CYS A 190 -27.29 -2.59 2.11
CA CYS A 190 -28.23 -1.71 1.40
C CYS A 190 -28.36 -2.08 -0.10
N GLY A 191 -29.33 -1.49 -0.80
CA GLY A 191 -29.49 -1.63 -2.25
C GLY A 191 -28.71 -0.57 -3.02
N HIS A 192 -28.37 -0.83 -4.29
CA HIS A 192 -27.64 0.15 -5.12
C HIS A 192 -28.33 1.53 -5.19
N ARG A 193 -29.68 1.58 -5.27
CA ARG A 193 -30.45 2.83 -5.25
C ARG A 193 -30.27 3.70 -3.99
N ASP A 194 -29.75 3.15 -2.90
CA ASP A 194 -29.45 3.93 -1.69
C ASP A 194 -28.19 4.80 -1.89
N TRP A 195 -27.29 4.38 -2.79
CA TRP A 195 -26.06 5.11 -3.12
C TRP A 195 -26.22 6.13 -4.26
N GLY A 196 -27.21 5.99 -5.14
CA GLY A 196 -27.39 6.93 -6.24
C GLY A 196 -28.62 6.70 -7.10
N PRO A 197 -28.85 7.55 -8.12
CA PRO A 197 -30.04 7.52 -8.96
C PRO A 197 -30.03 6.31 -9.92
N THR A 198 -30.49 5.17 -9.42
CA THR A 198 -30.64 3.92 -10.18
C THR A 198 -31.89 3.17 -9.73
N ALA A 199 -32.48 2.38 -10.63
CA ALA A 199 -33.57 1.47 -10.29
C ALA A 199 -33.07 0.12 -9.73
N CYS A 200 -31.76 -0.16 -9.77
CA CYS A 200 -31.15 -1.34 -9.15
C CYS A 200 -31.32 -1.30 -7.62
N PRO A 201 -31.70 -2.40 -6.93
CA PRO A 201 -31.75 -3.79 -7.38
C PRO A 201 -33.15 -4.28 -7.85
N GLY A 202 -34.00 -3.38 -8.35
CA GLY A 202 -35.39 -3.66 -8.67
C GLY A 202 -36.32 -3.58 -7.45
N ASP A 203 -37.59 -3.23 -7.66
CA ASP A 203 -38.51 -2.92 -6.55
C ASP A 203 -38.86 -4.17 -5.73
N ARG A 204 -38.93 -5.36 -6.36
CA ARG A 204 -39.25 -6.61 -5.67
C ARG A 204 -38.15 -7.03 -4.71
N LEU A 205 -36.89 -7.01 -5.16
CA LEU A 205 -35.74 -7.34 -4.30
C LEU A 205 -35.47 -6.24 -3.28
N TYR A 206 -35.57 -4.96 -3.65
CA TYR A 206 -35.36 -3.85 -2.72
C TYR A 206 -36.33 -3.88 -1.52
N ALA A 207 -37.61 -4.22 -1.75
CA ALA A 207 -38.61 -4.37 -0.69
C ALA A 207 -38.27 -5.48 0.33
N LEU A 208 -37.47 -6.48 -0.05
CA LEU A 208 -37.06 -7.58 0.84
C LEU A 208 -35.82 -7.25 1.69
N ILE A 209 -35.00 -6.27 1.28
CA ILE A 209 -33.72 -5.94 1.95
C ILE A 209 -33.88 -5.71 3.47
N PRO A 210 -34.90 -5.01 3.99
CA PRO A 210 -35.10 -4.86 5.44
C PRO A 210 -35.28 -6.19 6.17
N ALA A 211 -36.06 -7.13 5.62
CA ALA A 211 -36.27 -8.44 6.23
C ALA A 211 -35.02 -9.34 6.12
N LEU A 212 -34.33 -9.31 4.97
CA LEU A 212 -33.08 -10.03 4.75
C LEU A 212 -32.00 -9.57 5.75
N ARG A 213 -31.91 -8.25 6.01
CA ARG A 213 -30.99 -7.66 6.98
C ARG A 213 -31.20 -8.21 8.40
N GLU A 214 -32.45 -8.37 8.84
CA GLU A 214 -32.74 -8.96 10.15
C GLU A 214 -32.50 -10.47 10.19
N GLN A 215 -32.67 -11.20 9.08
CA GLN A 215 -32.26 -12.62 8.99
C GLN A 215 -30.73 -12.78 9.07
N ILE A 216 -29.98 -11.93 8.37
CA ILE A 216 -28.51 -11.86 8.46
C ILE A 216 -28.09 -11.54 9.89
N ARG A 217 -28.73 -10.55 10.53
CA ARG A 217 -28.51 -10.23 11.95
C ARG A 217 -28.76 -11.46 12.83
N ALA A 218 -29.94 -12.08 12.73
CA ALA A 218 -30.28 -13.25 13.54
C ALA A 218 -29.29 -14.41 13.38
N ARG A 219 -28.75 -14.62 12.16
CA ARG A 219 -27.74 -15.65 11.87
C ARG A 219 -26.36 -15.32 12.48
N LEU A 220 -26.00 -14.05 12.58
CA LEU A 220 -24.82 -13.62 13.34
C LEU A 220 -25.03 -13.80 14.86
N LEU A 221 -26.29 -13.70 15.32
CA LEU A 221 -26.69 -13.85 16.72
C LEU A 221 -27.03 -15.30 17.14
N SER A 222 -26.58 -16.33 16.40
CA SER A 222 -26.74 -17.73 16.81
C SER A 222 -25.43 -18.36 17.31
N GLY A 223 -24.45 -17.55 17.72
CA GLY A 223 -23.16 -17.97 18.28
C GLY A 223 -23.22 -18.42 19.75
N PRO A 224 -22.10 -18.41 20.49
CA PRO A 224 -22.11 -18.52 21.95
C PRO A 224 -22.82 -17.31 22.59
N PRO A 225 -23.33 -17.42 23.84
CA PRO A 225 -24.00 -16.31 24.51
C PRO A 225 -23.06 -15.10 24.63
N TYR A 226 -21.85 -15.31 25.13
CA TYR A 226 -20.76 -14.33 25.14
C TYR A 226 -19.70 -14.73 24.12
N ASP A 227 -19.42 -13.84 23.18
CA ASP A 227 -18.33 -14.00 22.22
C ASP A 227 -17.85 -12.61 21.77
N SER A 228 -16.58 -12.47 21.42
CA SER A 228 -15.96 -11.19 21.06
C SER A 228 -15.19 -11.27 19.76
N ARG A 229 -15.04 -10.13 19.09
CA ARG A 229 -13.98 -9.94 18.08
C ARG A 229 -13.17 -8.70 18.40
N ILE A 230 -11.88 -8.90 18.69
CA ILE A 230 -10.93 -7.80 18.86
C ILE A 230 -10.41 -7.42 17.47
N SER A 231 -10.76 -6.22 17.00
CA SER A 231 -10.22 -5.63 15.76
C SER A 231 -9.24 -4.50 16.09
N ALA A 232 -8.00 -4.70 15.69
CA ALA A 232 -6.99 -3.65 15.65
C ALA A 232 -7.12 -2.90 14.32
N ARG A 233 -7.94 -1.83 14.29
CA ARG A 233 -7.98 -0.87 13.15
C ARG A 233 -6.64 -0.15 12.91
N GLN A 234 -5.71 -0.29 13.84
CA GLN A 234 -4.37 0.30 13.83
C GLN A 234 -3.32 -0.80 13.63
N PHE A 235 -2.20 -0.44 13.00
CA PHE A 235 -1.07 -1.35 12.84
C PHE A 235 -0.45 -1.66 14.21
N LEU A 236 -0.45 -2.94 14.62
CA LEU A 236 0.14 -3.36 15.89
C LEU A 236 1.64 -3.04 15.91
N PRO A 237 2.17 -2.36 16.95
CA PRO A 237 3.58 -2.06 17.02
C PRO A 237 4.36 -3.37 17.16
N ARG A 238 5.26 -3.67 16.22
CA ARG A 238 6.18 -4.82 16.28
C ARG A 238 7.48 -4.49 17.00
N THR A 239 7.69 -3.22 17.33
CA THR A 239 8.91 -2.69 17.94
C THR A 239 8.54 -1.58 18.92
N LEU A 240 9.06 -1.63 20.13
CA LEU A 240 8.93 -0.59 21.16
C LEU A 240 10.33 -0.14 21.62
N LEU A 241 10.46 1.09 22.08
CA LEU A 241 11.65 1.56 22.80
C LEU A 241 11.59 1.05 24.24
N ALA A 242 12.67 0.47 24.72
CA ALA A 242 12.80 0.05 26.11
C ALA A 242 12.59 1.26 27.05
N GLY A 243 11.81 1.06 28.12
CA GLY A 243 11.48 2.09 29.12
C GLY A 243 10.48 3.16 28.69
N CYS A 244 9.86 3.07 27.50
CA CYS A 244 8.88 4.04 27.02
C CYS A 244 7.43 3.55 27.17
N GLN A 245 6.49 4.50 27.30
CA GLN A 245 5.05 4.23 27.31
C GLN A 245 4.40 4.56 25.96
N TYR A 246 3.35 3.82 25.61
CA TYR A 246 2.63 3.94 24.33
C TYR A 246 1.14 3.71 24.53
N ASP A 247 0.33 4.62 24.01
CA ASP A 247 -1.13 4.52 24.08
C ASP A 247 -1.67 3.92 22.77
N LEU A 248 -2.44 2.83 22.90
CA LEU A 248 -3.12 2.14 21.81
C LEU A 248 -4.62 2.19 22.03
N THR A 249 -5.39 2.18 20.93
CA THR A 249 -6.84 1.97 21.01
C THR A 249 -7.24 0.70 20.27
N PHE A 250 -7.99 -0.16 20.95
CA PHE A 250 -8.50 -1.41 20.40
C PHE A 250 -10.02 -1.38 20.36
N THR A 251 -10.60 -1.71 19.21
CA THR A 251 -12.05 -1.88 19.11
C THR A 251 -12.36 -3.36 19.34
N VAL A 252 -13.18 -3.66 20.34
CA VAL A 252 -13.74 -4.99 20.53
C VAL A 252 -15.23 -4.93 20.29
N ARG A 253 -15.71 -5.87 19.48
CA ARG A 253 -17.11 -6.02 19.13
C ARG A 253 -17.77 -7.10 19.96
N ASN A 254 -18.98 -6.83 20.46
CA ASN A 254 -19.84 -7.90 20.93
C ASN A 254 -20.35 -8.72 19.75
N THR A 255 -19.98 -9.99 19.71
CA THR A 255 -20.36 -10.92 18.66
C THR A 255 -21.00 -12.21 19.19
N GLY A 256 -21.23 -12.28 20.50
CA GLY A 256 -22.17 -13.20 21.10
C GLY A 256 -23.60 -12.66 20.94
N PHE A 257 -24.58 -13.42 21.42
CA PHE A 257 -26.00 -13.07 21.27
C PHE A 257 -26.61 -12.38 22.49
N VAL A 258 -25.93 -12.34 23.64
CA VAL A 258 -26.37 -11.55 24.80
C VAL A 258 -25.64 -10.19 24.84
N PRO A 259 -26.30 -9.09 25.26
CA PRO A 259 -25.60 -7.84 25.50
C PRO A 259 -24.53 -8.02 26.58
N TRP A 260 -23.35 -7.43 26.36
CA TRP A 260 -22.40 -7.23 27.46
C TRP A 260 -22.92 -6.08 28.31
N SER A 261 -22.90 -6.24 29.62
CA SER A 261 -23.29 -5.16 30.54
C SER A 261 -22.38 -5.14 31.75
N TRP A 262 -22.31 -3.98 32.39
CA TRP A 262 -21.64 -3.78 33.68
C TRP A 262 -22.11 -4.77 34.76
N LEU A 263 -23.39 -5.20 34.73
CA LEU A 263 -23.95 -6.19 35.67
C LEU A 263 -23.29 -7.58 35.59
N ASN A 264 -22.75 -7.95 34.43
CA ASN A 264 -22.12 -9.25 34.19
C ASN A 264 -20.57 -9.16 34.29
N GLU A 265 -20.06 -8.07 34.88
CA GLU A 265 -18.63 -7.79 35.06
C GLU A 265 -17.79 -7.95 33.77
N VAL A 266 -18.37 -7.61 32.61
CA VAL A 266 -17.67 -7.77 31.33
C VAL A 266 -16.54 -6.76 31.21
N LYS A 267 -15.34 -7.26 30.90
CA LYS A 267 -14.10 -6.48 30.81
C LYS A 267 -13.17 -6.95 29.71
N LEU A 268 -12.34 -6.03 29.23
CA LEU A 268 -11.12 -6.32 28.47
C LEU A 268 -9.94 -6.38 29.44
N GLU A 269 -9.19 -7.46 29.41
CA GLU A 269 -8.04 -7.69 30.28
C GLU A 269 -6.74 -7.72 29.47
N ALA A 270 -5.71 -7.08 29.99
CA ALA A 270 -4.34 -7.32 29.55
C ALA A 270 -3.84 -8.61 30.21
N LEU A 271 -3.66 -9.66 29.44
CA LEU A 271 -3.13 -10.93 29.92
C LEU A 271 -1.62 -10.82 30.20
N SER A 272 -0.93 -9.97 29.44
CA SER A 272 0.48 -9.60 29.59
C SER A 272 0.68 -8.38 30.51
N HIS A 273 0.28 -8.50 31.78
CA HIS A 273 0.26 -7.41 32.77
C HIS A 273 1.59 -6.66 32.95
N GLU A 274 2.73 -7.29 32.64
CA GLU A 274 4.07 -6.69 32.75
C GLU A 274 4.37 -5.60 31.71
N ILE A 275 3.67 -5.63 30.57
CA ILE A 275 3.90 -4.73 29.43
C ILE A 275 2.63 -4.01 28.97
N ALA A 276 1.43 -4.46 29.36
CA ALA A 276 0.17 -3.88 28.93
C ALA A 276 -0.79 -3.70 30.11
N THR A 277 -1.49 -2.57 30.11
CA THR A 277 -2.59 -2.25 31.04
C THR A 277 -3.75 -1.65 30.25
N VAL A 278 -4.97 -1.80 30.76
CA VAL A 278 -6.19 -1.25 30.16
C VAL A 278 -6.67 -0.10 31.03
N ALA A 279 -6.92 1.07 30.45
CA ALA A 279 -7.28 2.28 31.20
C ALA A 279 -8.62 2.14 31.92
N GLU A 280 -9.62 1.67 31.19
CA GLU A 280 -10.99 1.41 31.65
C GLU A 280 -11.35 -0.04 31.27
N PRO A 281 -10.91 -1.07 32.03
CA PRO A 281 -11.07 -2.47 31.62
C PRO A 281 -12.53 -2.90 31.58
N ALA A 282 -13.32 -2.52 32.60
CA ALA A 282 -14.72 -2.85 32.73
C ALA A 282 -15.64 -1.83 32.03
N LEU A 283 -16.82 -2.28 31.63
CA LEU A 283 -17.91 -1.40 31.18
C LEU A 283 -18.35 -0.47 32.32
N LYS A 284 -18.68 0.78 31.98
CA LYS A 284 -19.13 1.80 32.95
C LYS A 284 -20.52 1.49 33.50
N ASP A 285 -20.89 2.07 34.63
CA ASP A 285 -22.25 1.96 35.18
C ASP A 285 -23.30 2.29 34.11
N GLN A 286 -24.29 1.41 33.97
CA GLN A 286 -25.35 1.47 32.93
C GLN A 286 -24.88 1.26 31.48
N GLU A 287 -23.58 1.10 31.21
CA GLU A 287 -23.06 0.78 29.87
C GLU A 287 -23.47 -0.64 29.46
N THR A 288 -23.98 -0.75 28.23
CA THR A 288 -24.40 -2.01 27.61
C THR A 288 -23.93 -2.05 26.17
N ILE A 289 -23.10 -3.03 25.82
CA ILE A 289 -22.67 -3.27 24.45
C ILE A 289 -23.59 -4.33 23.84
N THR A 290 -24.60 -3.86 23.10
CA THR A 290 -25.52 -4.75 22.38
C THR A 290 -24.79 -5.63 21.37
N PRO A 291 -25.33 -6.81 21.03
CA PRO A 291 -24.76 -7.64 20.00
C PRO A 291 -24.57 -6.91 18.66
N LEU A 292 -23.45 -7.20 18.02
CA LEU A 292 -22.85 -6.53 16.85
C LEU A 292 -22.37 -5.09 17.07
N SER A 293 -22.47 -4.55 18.28
CA SER A 293 -21.95 -3.21 18.60
C SER A 293 -20.47 -3.25 19.01
N ASN A 294 -19.78 -2.18 18.66
CA ASN A 294 -18.36 -1.96 18.96
C ASN A 294 -18.19 -1.13 20.23
N ARG A 295 -17.19 -1.46 21.04
CA ARG A 295 -16.63 -0.59 22.08
C ARG A 295 -15.13 -0.44 21.84
N THR A 296 -14.59 0.75 22.07
CA THR A 296 -13.15 1.01 21.97
C THR A 296 -12.57 1.15 23.36
N TRP A 297 -11.49 0.43 23.63
CA TRP A 297 -10.69 0.51 24.85
C TRP A 297 -9.36 1.20 24.57
N GLU A 298 -8.87 1.93 25.57
CA GLU A 298 -7.52 2.47 25.62
C GLU A 298 -6.60 1.51 26.38
N ILE A 299 -5.45 1.21 25.78
CA ILE A 299 -4.46 0.26 26.25
C ILE A 299 -3.12 0.99 26.37
N HIS A 300 -2.60 1.12 27.58
CA HIS A 300 -1.27 1.67 27.81
C HIS A 300 -0.26 0.52 27.80
N LEU A 301 0.63 0.51 26.81
CA LEU A 301 1.81 -0.35 26.84
C LEU A 301 2.94 0.36 27.59
N THR A 302 3.56 -0.33 28.54
CA THR A 302 4.78 0.13 29.22
C THR A 302 5.90 -0.82 28.84
N ALA A 303 6.77 -0.40 27.93
CA ALA A 303 7.89 -1.23 27.49
C ALA A 303 8.90 -1.43 28.64
N PRO A 304 9.32 -2.67 28.94
CA PRO A 304 10.37 -2.95 29.92
C PRO A 304 11.65 -2.13 29.68
N GLY A 305 12.38 -1.81 30.74
CA GLY A 305 13.57 -0.95 30.67
C GLY A 305 14.77 -1.58 29.94
N GLU A 306 14.80 -2.90 29.79
CA GLU A 306 15.87 -3.64 29.12
C GLU A 306 15.51 -4.01 27.66
N PRO A 307 16.46 -3.97 26.72
CA PRO A 307 16.27 -4.46 25.35
C PRO A 307 16.05 -5.98 25.29
N GLY A 308 15.34 -6.46 24.27
CA GLY A 308 14.99 -7.87 24.13
C GLY A 308 13.72 -8.11 23.32
N THR A 309 12.90 -9.05 23.76
CA THR A 309 11.54 -9.28 23.21
C THR A 309 10.54 -9.42 24.34
N ALA A 310 9.32 -8.96 24.11
CA ALA A 310 8.19 -9.15 25.01
C ALA A 310 6.95 -9.58 24.22
N ARG A 311 5.94 -10.10 24.90
CA ARG A 311 4.67 -10.51 24.29
C ARG A 311 3.55 -9.68 24.87
N VAL A 312 2.79 -9.02 24.01
CA VAL A 312 1.54 -8.36 24.40
C VAL A 312 0.39 -9.32 24.14
N ALA A 313 -0.53 -9.46 25.10
CA ALA A 313 -1.71 -10.32 25.00
C ALA A 313 -2.91 -9.68 25.68
N LEU A 314 -4.05 -9.66 24.99
CA LEU A 314 -5.34 -9.09 25.44
C LEU A 314 -6.45 -10.13 25.29
N GLY A 315 -7.44 -10.13 26.17
CA GLY A 315 -8.62 -11.01 26.06
C GLY A 315 -9.83 -10.49 26.83
N MET A 316 -11.04 -10.88 26.41
CA MET A 316 -12.28 -10.53 27.09
C MET A 316 -12.62 -11.54 28.20
N SER A 317 -13.23 -11.07 29.29
CA SER A 317 -13.83 -11.93 30.30
C SER A 317 -15.15 -11.40 30.88
N GLU A 318 -15.94 -12.32 31.42
CA GLU A 318 -17.27 -12.14 32.05
C GLU A 318 -17.21 -12.86 33.39
N SER A 319 -17.49 -12.18 34.51
CA SER A 319 -17.36 -12.75 35.87
C SER A 319 -16.04 -13.53 36.10
N GLY A 320 -14.94 -13.06 35.51
CA GLY A 320 -13.61 -13.70 35.54
C GLY A 320 -13.40 -14.91 34.61
N ARG A 321 -14.39 -15.30 33.80
CA ARG A 321 -14.28 -16.36 32.78
C ARG A 321 -13.97 -15.75 31.42
N ARG A 322 -12.90 -16.21 30.76
CA ARG A 322 -12.53 -15.71 29.42
C ARG A 322 -13.52 -16.17 28.35
N PHE A 323 -13.77 -15.32 27.37
CA PHE A 323 -14.57 -15.64 26.18
C PHE A 323 -14.02 -14.96 24.92
N GLY A 324 -14.35 -15.52 23.75
CA GLY A 324 -13.80 -15.09 22.47
C GLY A 324 -12.29 -15.36 22.31
N PRO A 325 -11.67 -14.81 21.25
CA PRO A 325 -10.26 -15.03 20.94
C PRO A 325 -9.34 -14.12 21.76
N GLU A 326 -8.19 -14.67 22.15
CA GLU A 326 -7.05 -13.89 22.64
C GLU A 326 -6.36 -13.16 21.47
N LEU A 327 -6.14 -11.85 21.60
CA LEU A 327 -5.26 -11.12 20.70
C LEU A 327 -3.86 -11.04 21.31
N ALA A 328 -2.90 -11.76 20.74
CA ALA A 328 -1.51 -11.71 21.18
C ALA A 328 -0.53 -11.49 20.02
N TRP A 329 0.52 -10.71 20.28
CA TRP A 329 1.63 -10.50 19.36
C TRP A 329 2.94 -10.25 20.10
N ASP A 330 4.05 -10.58 19.45
CA ASP A 330 5.39 -10.36 20.00
C ASP A 330 5.95 -9.01 19.53
N VAL A 331 6.65 -8.32 20.43
CA VAL A 331 7.28 -7.01 20.22
C VAL A 331 8.78 -7.08 20.51
N SER A 332 9.59 -6.50 19.63
CA SER A 332 11.02 -6.28 19.87
C SER A 332 11.20 -5.04 20.73
N LEU A 333 11.88 -5.17 21.87
CA LEU A 333 12.28 -4.05 22.72
C LEU A 333 13.67 -3.59 22.26
N LEU A 334 13.74 -2.41 21.68
CA LEU A 334 15.00 -1.80 21.25
C LEU A 334 15.52 -0.83 22.31
N ALA A 335 16.81 -0.92 22.58
CA ALA A 335 17.55 0.10 23.31
C ALA A 335 17.38 1.49 22.62
N PRO A 336 17.17 2.60 23.36
CA PRO A 336 17.02 3.93 22.75
C PRO A 336 18.16 4.34 21.82
N GLU A 337 19.38 3.91 22.13
CA GLU A 337 20.62 4.14 21.35
C GLU A 337 20.67 3.38 20.00
N ASN A 338 19.78 2.41 19.79
CA ASN A 338 19.71 1.58 18.57
C ASN A 338 18.92 2.24 17.42
N PHE A 339 18.42 3.46 17.64
CA PHE A 339 17.82 4.31 16.61
C PHE A 339 18.89 5.21 16.01
N ILE A 340 18.75 5.59 14.74
CA ILE A 340 19.47 6.76 14.22
C ILE A 340 18.82 8.00 14.83
N SER A 341 19.33 8.34 16.00
CA SER A 341 19.05 9.59 16.69
C SER A 341 19.82 10.74 16.03
N THR A 342 19.20 11.94 16.06
CA THR A 342 19.79 13.30 15.98
C THR A 342 19.75 14.14 14.67
N TRP A 343 19.47 15.44 14.89
CA TRP A 343 19.66 16.71 14.12
C TRP A 343 18.62 17.19 13.07
N LEU A 344 17.56 17.91 13.52
CA LEU A 344 16.39 18.48 12.76
C LEU A 344 15.62 19.72 13.37
N THR A 345 16.00 21.00 13.28
CA THR A 345 15.06 22.12 13.66
C THR A 345 14.60 22.94 12.45
N ALA A 346 13.68 23.90 12.64
CA ALA A 346 13.04 24.69 11.58
C ALA A 346 12.87 26.20 11.84
N GLY A 347 12.49 26.97 10.80
CA GLY A 347 12.24 28.43 10.75
C GLY A 347 11.47 28.84 9.47
N PRO A 348 11.31 30.14 9.14
CA PRO A 348 10.26 30.61 8.22
C PRO A 348 10.71 31.16 6.85
N PHE A 349 9.79 31.17 5.88
CA PHE A 349 9.89 31.68 4.50
C PHE A 349 8.48 31.92 3.92
N ASP A 350 8.32 32.43 2.69
CA ASP A 350 7.11 33.16 2.27
C ASP A 350 6.19 32.42 1.25
N ALA A 351 4.87 32.60 1.36
CA ALA A 351 3.84 31.69 0.85
C ALA A 351 3.65 31.63 -0.69
N ASP A 352 4.33 32.49 -1.46
CA ASP A 352 3.79 33.02 -2.73
C ASP A 352 4.53 32.61 -4.03
N THR A 353 5.26 31.49 -4.09
CA THR A 353 5.73 30.97 -5.41
C THR A 353 5.82 29.44 -5.52
N PRO A 354 4.73 28.75 -5.91
CA PRO A 354 4.75 27.29 -6.06
C PRO A 354 5.48 26.79 -7.31
N GLU A 355 6.30 25.76 -7.10
CA GLU A 355 6.66 24.67 -8.04
C GLU A 355 7.56 24.96 -9.25
N LYS A 356 7.58 26.16 -9.84
CA LYS A 356 8.32 26.40 -11.10
C LYS A 356 9.85 26.46 -10.98
N ALA A 357 10.39 26.83 -9.82
CA ALA A 357 11.83 27.00 -9.64
C ALA A 357 12.62 25.68 -9.49
N TYR A 358 11.96 24.58 -9.12
CA TYR A 358 12.65 23.36 -8.68
C TYR A 358 13.11 22.41 -9.80
N ALA A 359 12.71 22.65 -11.05
CA ALA A 359 12.99 21.75 -12.17
C ALA A 359 14.23 22.12 -13.01
N LYS A 360 14.67 23.39 -13.00
CA LYS A 360 15.69 23.89 -13.95
C LYS A 360 17.14 23.80 -13.45
N ASP A 361 17.39 23.82 -12.13
CA ASP A 361 18.76 24.04 -11.60
C ASP A 361 19.45 22.82 -10.94
N PHE A 362 18.86 21.62 -11.00
CA PHE A 362 19.56 20.38 -10.61
C PHE A 362 20.45 19.82 -11.74
N PHE A 363 21.30 20.69 -12.29
CA PHE A 363 22.42 20.28 -13.13
C PHE A 363 23.45 19.52 -12.28
N LEU A 364 23.36 18.20 -12.30
CA LEU A 364 24.57 17.40 -12.47
C LEU A 364 25.31 17.99 -13.69
N GLY A 365 26.59 18.35 -13.53
CA GLY A 365 27.30 19.16 -14.52
C GLY A 365 27.32 18.55 -15.93
N GLU A 366 27.42 19.43 -16.94
CA GLU A 366 27.50 19.15 -18.38
C GLU A 366 27.63 17.65 -18.75
N PRO A 367 26.58 17.03 -19.35
CA PRO A 367 26.52 15.60 -19.63
C PRO A 367 27.82 15.01 -20.15
N LEU A 368 28.24 13.89 -19.56
CA LEU A 368 29.36 13.11 -20.10
C LEU A 368 29.01 12.58 -21.49
N ASP A 369 27.77 12.14 -21.65
CA ASP A 369 27.18 11.60 -22.87
C ASP A 369 25.65 11.63 -22.77
N GLU A 370 24.95 11.68 -23.91
CA GLU A 370 23.49 11.77 -23.97
C GLU A 370 22.92 10.98 -25.16
N LEU A 371 22.13 9.94 -24.85
CA LEU A 371 21.36 9.17 -25.82
C LEU A 371 19.94 9.70 -25.86
N ASP A 372 19.55 10.24 -27.01
CA ASP A 372 18.18 10.66 -27.33
C ASP A 372 17.52 9.55 -28.15
N VAL A 373 16.50 8.91 -27.59
CA VAL A 373 15.82 7.78 -28.23
C VAL A 373 14.91 8.32 -29.32
N MET A 374 14.93 7.67 -30.49
CA MET A 374 14.36 8.11 -31.76
C MET A 374 15.18 9.13 -32.58
N ASP A 375 16.31 9.65 -32.10
CA ASP A 375 17.29 10.34 -32.96
C ASP A 375 18.21 9.28 -33.62
N PRO A 376 18.19 9.08 -34.95
CA PRO A 376 19.01 8.06 -35.61
C PRO A 376 20.52 8.27 -35.47
N ALA A 377 20.98 9.52 -35.34
CA ALA A 377 22.39 9.83 -35.12
C ALA A 377 22.80 9.50 -33.68
N SER A 378 21.95 9.83 -32.70
CA SER A 378 22.18 9.48 -31.30
C SER A 378 22.11 7.97 -31.06
N GLU A 379 21.08 7.28 -31.58
CA GLU A 379 20.95 5.82 -31.46
C GLU A 379 22.15 5.08 -32.09
N SER A 380 22.63 5.54 -33.25
CA SER A 380 23.80 4.98 -33.93
C SER A 380 25.12 5.25 -33.17
N ALA A 381 25.28 6.43 -32.56
CA ALA A 381 26.46 6.75 -31.77
C ALA A 381 26.59 5.91 -30.48
N HIS A 382 25.47 5.40 -29.96
CA HIS A 382 25.39 4.66 -28.70
C HIS A 382 25.19 3.14 -28.88
N ASP A 383 25.29 2.59 -30.10
CA ASP A 383 24.93 1.19 -30.41
C ASP A 383 23.55 0.79 -29.83
N TYR A 384 22.56 1.70 -29.84
CA TYR A 384 21.29 1.45 -29.15
C TYR A 384 20.46 0.38 -29.88
N GLN A 385 20.04 -0.62 -29.12
CA GLN A 385 19.29 -1.76 -29.61
C GLN A 385 18.15 -2.09 -28.65
N VAL A 386 17.04 -2.57 -29.22
CA VAL A 386 15.90 -3.10 -28.47
C VAL A 386 15.54 -4.46 -29.04
N THR A 387 15.41 -5.44 -28.14
CA THR A 387 15.03 -6.82 -28.44
C THR A 387 13.67 -7.14 -27.82
N GLY A 388 12.91 -8.02 -28.47
CA GLY A 388 11.51 -8.28 -28.14
C GLY A 388 10.58 -7.31 -28.88
N GLU A 389 9.34 -7.20 -28.40
CA GLU A 389 8.37 -6.29 -28.99
C GLU A 389 8.76 -4.84 -28.63
N TYR A 390 8.70 -3.91 -29.58
CA TYR A 390 8.71 -2.47 -29.30
C TYR A 390 7.79 -1.69 -30.23
N ALA A 391 7.38 -0.51 -29.77
CA ALA A 391 6.69 0.50 -30.57
C ALA A 391 7.33 1.87 -30.34
N ASN A 392 7.33 2.69 -31.36
CA ASN A 392 7.75 4.08 -31.29
C ASN A 392 6.52 4.96 -31.11
N GLY A 393 6.66 6.09 -30.43
CA GLY A 393 5.60 7.09 -30.36
C GLY A 393 6.10 8.43 -29.85
N GLU A 394 5.32 9.46 -30.14
CA GLU A 394 5.51 10.80 -29.60
C GLU A 394 4.42 11.10 -28.57
N GLU A 395 4.77 11.78 -27.49
CA GLU A 395 3.79 12.21 -26.51
C GLU A 395 3.93 13.70 -26.17
N ASN A 396 2.78 14.38 -26.18
CA ASN A 396 2.65 15.70 -25.55
C ASN A 396 2.43 15.49 -24.05
N ASN A 397 3.40 15.88 -23.23
CA ASN A 397 3.36 15.66 -21.79
C ASN A 397 3.69 16.94 -21.03
N ARG A 398 3.43 16.90 -19.72
CA ARG A 398 3.74 17.97 -18.78
C ARG A 398 4.92 17.57 -17.91
N GLY A 399 5.97 18.39 -17.92
CA GLY A 399 7.16 18.25 -17.08
C GLY A 399 6.87 18.45 -15.59
N GLU A 400 7.90 18.28 -14.74
CA GLU A 400 7.76 18.53 -13.30
C GLU A 400 7.52 20.03 -12.98
N ASP A 401 7.97 20.92 -13.87
CA ASP A 401 7.76 22.37 -13.92
C ASP A 401 6.34 22.81 -14.36
N GLY A 402 5.56 21.91 -14.95
CA GLY A 402 4.26 22.24 -15.54
C GLY A 402 4.31 22.71 -17.00
N GLU A 403 5.50 22.88 -17.60
CA GLU A 403 5.67 23.20 -19.02
C GLU A 403 5.24 22.00 -19.88
N ARG A 404 4.77 22.27 -21.10
CA ARG A 404 4.38 21.21 -22.06
C ARG A 404 5.50 20.98 -23.04
N SER A 405 6.13 19.81 -22.97
CA SER A 405 7.07 19.32 -23.98
C SER A 405 6.39 18.27 -24.87
N ARG A 406 6.88 18.15 -26.10
CA ARG A 406 6.64 17.02 -26.99
C ARG A 406 7.98 16.37 -27.23
N ASP A 407 8.02 15.05 -27.16
CA ASP A 407 9.22 14.28 -27.43
C ASP A 407 8.85 12.92 -27.99
N SER A 408 9.82 12.32 -28.65
CA SER A 408 9.75 10.98 -29.23
C SER A 408 10.40 9.97 -28.28
N GLY A 409 9.88 8.73 -28.29
CA GLY A 409 10.44 7.67 -27.48
C GLY A 409 10.01 6.28 -27.94
N ARG A 410 10.59 5.27 -27.29
CA ARG A 410 10.36 3.85 -27.57
C ARG A 410 9.77 3.15 -26.36
N TYR A 411 8.66 2.46 -26.56
CA TYR A 411 8.01 1.57 -25.61
C TYR A 411 8.42 0.15 -25.94
N TYR A 412 8.83 -0.66 -24.96
CA TYR A 412 9.35 -2.00 -25.27
C TYR A 412 9.01 -3.07 -24.23
N ARG A 413 8.91 -4.32 -24.69
CA ARG A 413 8.77 -5.56 -23.90
C ARG A 413 9.92 -6.51 -24.26
N GLY A 414 11.00 -6.42 -23.50
CA GLY A 414 12.16 -7.28 -23.70
C GLY A 414 13.40 -6.65 -23.09
N THR A 415 14.45 -6.50 -23.89
CA THR A 415 15.73 -5.95 -23.42
C THR A 415 16.16 -4.80 -24.32
N GLU A 416 16.30 -3.60 -23.75
CA GLU A 416 17.03 -2.50 -24.38
C GLU A 416 18.50 -2.56 -23.95
N SER A 417 19.40 -2.12 -24.83
CA SER A 417 20.83 -1.98 -24.54
C SER A 417 21.44 -0.83 -25.32
N PHE A 418 22.40 -0.14 -24.71
CA PHE A 418 23.19 0.93 -25.31
C PHE A 418 24.56 1.02 -24.65
N ARG A 419 25.49 1.69 -25.31
CA ARG A 419 26.83 2.01 -24.83
C ARG A 419 26.98 3.52 -24.68
N MET A 420 27.32 3.98 -23.49
CA MET A 420 27.65 5.39 -23.24
C MET A 420 29.16 5.59 -23.11
N SER A 421 29.64 6.73 -23.60
CA SER A 421 31.03 7.18 -23.60
C SER A 421 31.52 7.59 -22.21
N LEU A 422 32.76 7.22 -21.90
CA LEU A 422 33.47 7.67 -20.68
C LEU A 422 34.66 8.58 -21.01
N GLN A 423 34.72 9.17 -22.22
CA GLN A 423 35.84 10.03 -22.62
C GLN A 423 36.01 11.26 -21.72
N ARG A 424 34.89 11.81 -21.22
CA ARG A 424 34.86 12.98 -20.34
C ARG A 424 34.88 12.63 -18.83
N TYR A 425 34.88 11.35 -18.47
CA TYR A 425 34.79 10.87 -17.09
C TYR A 425 36.10 11.12 -16.34
N LYS A 426 36.02 11.86 -15.22
CA LYS A 426 37.17 12.33 -14.44
C LYS A 426 37.44 11.49 -13.19
N GLY A 427 36.51 10.61 -12.81
CA GLY A 427 36.62 9.72 -11.67
C GLY A 427 35.59 10.02 -10.59
N GLY A 428 34.85 8.98 -10.18
CA GLY A 428 33.75 9.09 -9.23
C GLY A 428 32.66 8.06 -9.53
N ASP A 429 31.57 8.08 -8.77
CA ASP A 429 30.37 7.37 -9.22
C ASP A 429 29.80 8.05 -10.46
N LEU A 430 29.09 7.30 -11.31
CA LEU A 430 28.31 7.86 -12.41
C LEU A 430 26.82 7.76 -12.12
N VAL A 431 26.03 8.62 -12.74
CA VAL A 431 24.58 8.50 -12.78
C VAL A 431 24.14 8.34 -14.23
N ILE A 432 23.35 7.30 -14.51
CA ILE A 432 22.48 7.28 -15.69
C ILE A 432 21.12 7.78 -15.26
N ARG A 433 20.71 8.90 -15.83
CA ARG A 433 19.38 9.45 -15.68
C ARG A 433 18.52 9.01 -16.85
N LYS A 434 17.37 8.38 -16.60
CA LYS A 434 16.38 7.98 -17.61
C LYS A 434 15.14 8.86 -17.53
N THR A 435 14.71 9.46 -18.63
CA THR A 435 13.40 10.13 -18.76
C THR A 435 12.33 9.11 -19.13
N VAL A 436 11.24 9.06 -18.34
CA VAL A 436 10.14 8.10 -18.47
C VAL A 436 8.76 8.75 -18.31
N ASN A 437 7.72 8.01 -18.70
CA ASN A 437 6.32 8.40 -18.58
C ASN A 437 5.65 7.67 -17.40
N ALA A 438 5.49 8.39 -16.29
CA ALA A 438 4.86 7.95 -15.05
C ALA A 438 3.34 7.73 -15.12
N SER A 439 2.67 7.99 -16.25
CA SER A 439 1.27 7.60 -16.43
C SER A 439 1.09 6.08 -16.59
N TYR A 440 2.17 5.33 -16.87
CA TYR A 440 2.17 3.86 -16.85
C TYR A 440 2.63 3.35 -15.48
N ARG A 441 1.75 2.63 -14.78
CA ARG A 441 2.01 2.04 -13.46
C ARG A 441 2.97 0.85 -13.53
N HIS A 442 3.74 0.65 -12.45
CA HIS A 442 4.57 -0.55 -12.21
C HIS A 442 5.59 -0.90 -13.30
N GLN A 443 6.10 0.11 -14.03
CA GLN A 443 7.21 -0.12 -14.95
C GLN A 443 8.43 -0.64 -14.18
N LYS A 444 9.07 -1.70 -14.67
CA LYS A 444 10.11 -2.42 -13.93
C LYS A 444 11.09 -3.11 -14.87
N ALA A 445 12.39 -2.99 -14.58
CA ALA A 445 13.45 -3.66 -15.31
C ALA A 445 14.62 -4.07 -14.40
N GLU A 446 15.22 -5.21 -14.67
CA GLU A 446 16.56 -5.53 -14.19
C GLU A 446 17.56 -4.70 -15.00
N VAL A 447 18.39 -3.91 -14.33
CA VAL A 447 19.45 -3.14 -14.99
C VAL A 447 20.80 -3.81 -14.76
N CYS A 448 21.46 -4.11 -15.86
CA CYS A 448 22.81 -4.66 -15.95
C CYS A 448 23.76 -3.59 -16.51
N VAL A 449 24.96 -3.54 -15.96
CA VAL A 449 26.01 -2.60 -16.39
C VAL A 449 27.33 -3.35 -16.53
N GLY A 450 27.89 -3.33 -17.74
CA GLY A 450 29.03 -4.15 -18.15
C GLY A 450 28.72 -5.65 -18.01
N GLY A 451 27.55 -6.10 -18.49
CA GLY A 451 27.12 -7.51 -18.45
C GLY A 451 26.79 -8.08 -17.07
N ARG A 452 26.83 -7.27 -15.99
CA ARG A 452 26.52 -7.71 -14.62
C ARG A 452 25.37 -6.91 -14.04
N ARG A 453 24.39 -7.59 -13.44
CA ARG A 453 23.28 -6.97 -12.69
C ARG A 453 23.80 -5.91 -11.72
N LEU A 454 23.11 -4.77 -11.71
CA LEU A 454 23.42 -3.59 -10.89
C LEU A 454 22.26 -3.32 -9.93
N SER A 455 21.04 -3.20 -10.44
CA SER A 455 19.83 -2.96 -9.64
C SER A 455 18.59 -3.52 -10.33
N ILE A 456 17.45 -3.47 -9.65
CA ILE A 456 16.15 -3.35 -10.31
C ILE A 456 15.81 -1.86 -10.38
N TRP A 457 15.42 -1.39 -11.55
CA TRP A 457 14.71 -0.14 -11.76
C TRP A 457 13.21 -0.43 -11.63
N GLU A 458 12.48 0.38 -10.85
CA GLU A 458 11.06 0.17 -10.58
C GLU A 458 10.36 1.50 -10.29
N MET A 459 9.22 1.74 -10.96
CA MET A 459 8.34 2.87 -10.73
C MET A 459 7.02 2.38 -10.12
N ARG A 460 6.88 2.49 -8.80
CA ARG A 460 5.82 1.85 -8.01
C ARG A 460 4.45 2.56 -8.02
N GLY A 461 4.29 3.67 -8.74
CA GLY A 461 3.06 4.47 -8.75
C GLY A 461 2.63 4.91 -10.14
N GLN A 462 1.53 5.67 -10.19
CA GLN A 462 1.00 6.29 -11.40
C GLN A 462 0.83 7.79 -11.17
N GLU A 463 1.30 8.62 -12.10
CA GLU A 463 1.17 10.08 -12.08
C GLU A 463 0.59 10.53 -13.43
N ILE A 464 -0.64 11.04 -13.39
CA ILE A 464 -1.43 11.37 -14.58
C ILE A 464 -1.33 12.84 -14.99
N PHE A 465 -0.84 13.71 -14.10
CA PHE A 465 -0.75 15.17 -14.31
C PHE A 465 0.67 15.64 -14.64
N ARG A 466 1.71 15.08 -13.99
CA ARG A 466 3.13 15.34 -14.31
C ARG A 466 3.81 14.07 -14.78
N ARG A 467 3.44 13.71 -16.00
CA ARG A 467 3.74 12.40 -16.60
C ARG A 467 5.22 12.19 -16.84
N TRP A 468 5.99 13.25 -17.03
CA TRP A 468 7.44 13.12 -17.19
C TRP A 468 8.16 13.01 -15.85
N LYS A 469 8.97 11.96 -15.71
CA LYS A 469 9.85 11.73 -14.56
C LYS A 469 11.26 11.39 -15.02
N GLN A 470 12.23 11.97 -14.34
CA GLN A 470 13.63 11.55 -14.43
C GLN A 470 13.91 10.56 -13.29
N ILE A 471 14.54 9.42 -13.60
CA ILE A 471 14.92 8.42 -12.60
C ILE A 471 16.41 8.14 -12.71
N ASP A 472 17.11 8.27 -11.59
CA ASP A 472 18.57 8.17 -11.50
C ASP A 472 19.00 6.77 -11.05
N LEU A 473 19.83 6.13 -11.88
CA LEU A 473 20.53 4.90 -11.57
C LEU A 473 22.02 5.20 -11.35
N LEU A 474 22.51 4.98 -10.13
CA LEU A 474 23.93 5.13 -9.84
C LEU A 474 24.72 3.90 -10.29
N ILE A 475 25.75 4.13 -11.11
CA ILE A 475 26.80 3.17 -11.41
C ILE A 475 28.00 3.46 -10.50
N PRO A 476 28.37 2.55 -9.59
CA PRO A 476 29.54 2.72 -8.73
C PRO A 476 30.84 2.88 -9.53
N ALA A 477 31.74 3.75 -9.07
CA ALA A 477 33.02 4.05 -9.71
C ALA A 477 33.79 2.79 -10.15
N TYR A 478 33.82 1.75 -9.30
CA TYR A 478 34.55 0.50 -9.56
C TYR A 478 33.97 -0.34 -10.74
N ARG A 479 32.73 -0.09 -11.17
CA ARG A 479 32.11 -0.77 -12.34
C ARG A 479 32.60 -0.18 -13.67
N VAL A 480 33.14 1.04 -13.65
CA VAL A 480 33.48 1.87 -14.83
C VAL A 480 34.91 2.42 -14.80
N SER A 481 35.61 2.35 -13.67
CA SER A 481 37.00 2.72 -13.52
C SER A 481 37.87 2.06 -14.60
N ARG A 482 38.68 2.86 -15.30
CA ARG A 482 39.59 2.43 -16.38
C ARG A 482 38.90 1.93 -17.67
N LYS A 483 37.57 2.07 -17.80
CA LYS A 483 36.86 1.82 -19.07
C LYS A 483 36.76 3.10 -19.90
N LYS A 484 36.68 2.96 -21.23
CA LYS A 484 36.44 4.06 -22.18
C LYS A 484 34.96 4.27 -22.51
N SER A 485 34.12 3.29 -22.16
CA SER A 485 32.68 3.27 -22.36
C SER A 485 32.02 2.35 -21.33
N VAL A 486 30.69 2.43 -21.23
CA VAL A 486 29.87 1.58 -20.37
C VAL A 486 28.69 1.03 -21.15
N ASP A 487 28.63 -0.30 -21.29
CA ASP A 487 27.44 -0.99 -21.82
C ASP A 487 26.39 -1.10 -20.72
N VAL A 488 25.16 -0.71 -21.05
CA VAL A 488 23.98 -0.64 -20.19
C VAL A 488 22.92 -1.52 -20.82
N THR A 489 22.17 -2.25 -19.99
CA THR A 489 21.15 -3.18 -20.47
C THR A 489 20.00 -3.19 -19.49
N LEU A 490 18.78 -2.89 -19.94
CA LEU A 490 17.58 -2.92 -19.10
C LEU A 490 16.61 -3.99 -19.63
N LYS A 491 16.44 -5.04 -18.85
CA LYS A 491 15.55 -6.17 -19.15
C LYS A 491 14.25 -6.04 -18.37
N VAL A 492 13.13 -5.88 -19.06
CA VAL A 492 11.78 -5.74 -18.48
C VAL A 492 11.44 -6.90 -17.53
N LEU A 493 10.82 -6.58 -16.39
CA LEU A 493 10.33 -7.52 -15.38
C LEU A 493 8.82 -7.39 -15.17
N GLY A 494 8.02 -8.00 -16.05
CA GLY A 494 6.55 -7.97 -15.99
C GLY A 494 5.91 -8.01 -17.39
N THR A 495 4.58 -8.15 -17.46
CA THR A 495 3.90 -8.58 -18.71
C THR A 495 2.62 -7.81 -19.11
N LYS A 496 2.20 -6.75 -18.41
CA LYS A 496 0.85 -6.15 -18.62
C LYS A 496 0.74 -4.99 -19.63
N GLN A 497 1.80 -4.22 -19.88
CA GLN A 497 1.88 -3.31 -21.04
C GLN A 497 3.34 -3.22 -21.50
N TRP A 498 3.67 -2.36 -22.48
CA TRP A 498 5.07 -2.07 -22.84
C TRP A 498 5.84 -1.73 -21.57
N GLY A 499 6.70 -2.66 -21.11
CA GLY A 499 7.04 -2.75 -19.68
C GLY A 499 8.00 -1.68 -19.18
N CYS A 500 8.58 -0.94 -20.12
CA CYS A 500 9.39 0.24 -19.93
C CYS A 500 9.19 1.19 -21.12
N ASN A 501 9.26 2.50 -20.89
CA ASN A 501 9.38 3.51 -21.94
C ASN A 501 10.71 4.27 -21.84
N SER A 502 11.33 4.56 -22.98
CA SER A 502 12.66 5.16 -23.08
C SER A 502 12.62 6.35 -24.02
N PHE A 503 12.92 7.53 -23.48
CA PHE A 503 12.91 8.80 -24.20
C PHE A 503 14.33 9.36 -24.29
N ARG A 504 15.00 9.48 -23.13
CA ARG A 504 16.34 10.05 -23.05
C ARG A 504 17.16 9.44 -21.93
N TYR A 505 18.45 9.26 -22.18
CA TYR A 505 19.46 8.87 -21.19
C TYR A 505 20.56 9.91 -21.12
N VAL A 506 20.84 10.38 -19.92
CA VAL A 506 21.94 11.32 -19.67
C VAL A 506 22.94 10.63 -18.73
N LEU A 507 24.20 10.49 -19.17
CA LEU A 507 25.30 10.01 -18.34
C LEU A 507 25.98 11.20 -17.68
N LEU A 508 26.13 11.14 -16.36
CA LEU A 508 26.53 12.30 -15.56
C LEU A 508 27.66 11.89 -14.60
N ASP A 509 28.74 12.68 -14.61
CA ASP A 509 29.88 12.52 -13.72
C ASP A 509 29.55 13.08 -12.35
N LYS A 510 29.75 12.30 -11.29
CA LYS A 510 29.42 12.70 -9.92
C LYS A 510 30.64 13.22 -9.17
N CYS A 511 31.42 14.07 -9.85
CA CYS A 511 32.61 14.75 -9.31
C CYS A 511 32.33 15.51 -8.00
N GLU A 512 31.07 15.88 -7.73
CA GLU A 512 30.61 16.25 -6.39
C GLU A 512 29.30 15.52 -6.02
N PRO A 513 29.08 15.19 -4.73
CA PRO A 513 27.85 14.55 -4.28
C PRO A 513 26.68 15.54 -4.27
N LEU A 514 25.71 15.35 -5.19
CA LEU A 514 24.37 15.99 -5.25
C LEU A 514 24.11 17.01 -4.13
N THR A 515 24.61 18.22 -4.34
CA THR A 515 24.39 19.36 -3.47
C THR A 515 22.89 19.61 -3.35
N ALA A 516 22.42 19.89 -2.14
CA ALA A 516 21.14 20.57 -1.98
C ALA A 516 21.20 21.94 -2.69
N PRO A 517 20.07 22.59 -3.01
CA PRO A 517 20.10 24.01 -3.37
C PRO A 517 20.97 24.76 -2.37
N LYS A 518 21.88 25.61 -2.88
CA LYS A 518 22.80 26.39 -2.04
C LYS A 518 21.97 27.20 -1.03
N PRO A 519 22.31 27.23 0.27
CA PRO A 519 21.56 28.03 1.24
C PRO A 519 21.73 29.54 0.98
N GLY A 520 20.89 30.07 0.09
CA GLY A 520 20.39 31.43 0.14
C GLY A 520 18.98 31.36 0.73
N ASP A 521 18.67 32.30 1.62
CA ASP A 521 17.33 32.58 2.15
C ASP A 521 16.77 31.63 3.24
N LYS A 522 17.19 31.91 4.49
CA LYS A 522 16.49 31.81 5.81
C LYS A 522 15.51 30.64 6.05
N GLY A 523 15.70 29.89 7.15
CA GLY A 523 14.59 29.20 7.84
C GLY A 523 14.67 27.69 8.14
N TRP A 524 15.82 27.04 8.29
CA TRP A 524 15.94 25.89 9.20
C TRP A 524 17.33 25.75 9.84
N LYS A 525 17.45 24.73 10.71
CA LYS A 525 18.08 24.84 12.04
C LYS A 525 18.45 23.37 12.50
N PRO A 526 19.32 23.10 13.51
CA PRO A 526 19.65 21.73 14.02
C PRO A 526 18.89 21.26 15.32
N TRP A 527 18.56 19.96 15.51
CA TRP A 527 17.80 19.41 16.69
C TRP A 527 18.21 18.00 17.20
N ILE A 528 18.66 17.83 18.44
CA ILE A 528 18.89 16.49 19.01
C ILE A 528 17.57 15.84 19.43
N SER A 529 17.42 14.53 19.17
CA SER A 529 16.53 13.68 19.97
C SER A 529 17.32 12.48 20.47
N ASN A 530 17.28 12.26 21.79
CA ASN A 530 17.92 11.12 22.45
C ASN A 530 16.98 9.90 22.57
N SER A 531 15.71 10.03 22.15
CA SER A 531 14.67 8.99 22.27
C SER A 531 14.28 8.38 20.92
N GLY A 532 14.91 8.77 19.81
CA GLY A 532 14.50 8.36 18.46
C GLY A 532 13.17 8.99 17.97
N VAL A 533 12.47 9.73 18.83
CA VAL A 533 11.27 10.52 18.50
C VAL A 533 11.68 11.93 18.09
N THR A 534 11.33 12.38 16.89
CA THR A 534 11.35 13.82 16.58
C THR A 534 10.02 14.42 17.03
N ASP A 535 10.02 15.11 18.17
CA ASP A 535 8.90 15.94 18.58
C ASP A 535 8.92 17.26 17.79
N LEU A 536 7.98 17.39 16.87
CA LEU A 536 7.77 18.57 16.04
C LEU A 536 6.97 19.66 16.79
N SER A 537 6.41 19.39 17.98
CA SER A 537 5.63 20.38 18.74
C SER A 537 6.50 21.49 19.32
N SER A 538 7.67 21.13 19.84
CA SER A 538 8.69 22.02 20.37
C SER A 538 9.42 22.83 19.28
N VAL A 539 9.44 22.32 18.04
CA VAL A 539 10.04 23.00 16.88
C VAL A 539 9.02 23.89 16.15
N PHE A 540 7.76 23.48 16.10
CA PHE A 540 6.63 24.18 15.48
C PHE A 540 5.47 24.37 16.49
N PRO A 541 5.62 25.29 17.46
CA PRO A 541 4.57 25.60 18.43
C PRO A 541 3.41 26.34 17.75
N GLY A 542 2.20 25.74 17.73
CA GLY A 542 1.00 26.31 17.10
C GLY A 542 0.12 25.27 16.40
N THR A 543 -1.14 25.58 16.13
CA THR A 543 -2.15 24.67 15.53
C THR A 543 -2.21 24.73 13.99
N GLU A 544 -1.13 25.14 13.35
CA GLU A 544 -1.12 25.41 11.91
C GLU A 544 -0.78 24.16 11.09
N ARG A 545 -1.28 24.11 9.84
CA ARG A 545 -0.93 23.07 8.87
C ARG A 545 0.27 23.54 8.06
N GLY A 546 1.27 22.69 7.88
CA GLY A 546 2.50 23.06 7.17
C GLY A 546 3.25 21.85 6.62
N ALA A 547 4.34 22.09 5.89
CA ALA A 547 5.21 21.04 5.36
C ALA A 547 6.60 21.13 6.00
N VAL A 548 7.03 20.05 6.64
CA VAL A 548 8.33 19.95 7.30
C VAL A 548 9.26 19.07 6.48
N TYR A 549 10.51 19.48 6.38
CA TYR A 549 11.57 18.71 5.74
C TYR A 549 12.66 18.36 6.76
N LEU A 550 13.23 17.18 6.56
CA LEU A 550 14.26 16.57 7.37
C LEU A 550 15.37 16.13 6.42
N ALA A 551 16.63 16.47 6.67
CA ALA A 551 17.74 16.04 5.82
C ALA A 551 18.95 15.66 6.66
N VAL A 552 19.58 14.54 6.32
CA VAL A 552 20.81 14.06 6.97
C VAL A 552 21.69 13.35 5.93
N TYR A 553 23.00 13.54 6.05
CA TYR A 553 23.99 12.74 5.34
C TYR A 553 24.54 11.66 6.25
N VAL A 554 24.60 10.41 5.77
CA VAL A 554 25.02 9.22 6.54
C VAL A 554 26.19 8.55 5.82
N LYS A 555 27.39 8.62 6.41
CA LYS A 555 28.58 7.89 5.96
C LYS A 555 28.55 6.47 6.50
N SER A 556 28.50 5.51 5.58
CA SER A 556 28.63 4.09 5.91
C SER A 556 30.06 3.60 5.64
N PRO A 557 30.59 2.65 6.42
CA PRO A 557 31.83 1.95 6.10
C PRO A 557 31.62 0.74 5.17
N TYR A 558 30.40 0.52 4.68
CA TYR A 558 30.06 -0.59 3.77
C TYR A 558 28.92 -0.25 2.81
N THR A 559 28.89 -0.96 1.68
CA THR A 559 27.74 -1.01 0.78
C THR A 559 26.87 -2.23 1.09
N LYS A 560 25.63 -2.04 1.55
CA LYS A 560 24.72 -3.13 1.98
C LYS A 560 23.26 -2.76 1.70
N TRP A 561 22.40 -3.75 1.45
CA TRP A 561 20.96 -3.54 1.54
C TRP A 561 20.54 -3.45 3.00
N VAL A 562 19.82 -2.38 3.32
CA VAL A 562 19.32 -2.03 4.64
C VAL A 562 17.87 -1.53 4.48
N GLN A 563 17.18 -1.24 5.57
CA GLN A 563 15.83 -0.68 5.54
C GLN A 563 15.83 0.73 6.11
N LEU A 564 15.20 1.66 5.40
CA LEU A 564 14.66 2.86 6.02
C LEU A 564 13.32 2.48 6.63
N ARG A 565 13.17 2.72 7.93
CA ARG A 565 11.90 2.57 8.64
C ARG A 565 11.48 3.93 9.19
N THR A 566 10.23 4.31 8.97
CA THR A 566 9.65 5.58 9.42
C THR A 566 8.35 5.36 10.19
N GLY A 567 7.94 6.39 10.92
CA GLY A 567 6.67 6.43 11.61
C GLY A 567 6.15 7.85 11.69
N PHE A 568 5.02 8.12 11.05
CA PHE A 568 4.35 9.41 11.07
C PHE A 568 2.85 9.21 10.82
N PRO A 569 1.95 9.83 11.61
CA PRO A 569 0.52 9.63 11.47
C PRO A 569 -0.10 10.36 10.27
N GLY A 570 0.57 11.40 9.76
CA GLY A 570 0.14 12.20 8.62
C GLY A 570 0.81 11.80 7.30
N ARG A 571 0.73 12.68 6.30
CA ARG A 571 1.33 12.44 4.98
C ARG A 571 2.84 12.53 5.05
N LEU A 572 3.54 11.53 4.49
CA LEU A 572 5.01 11.43 4.48
C LEU A 572 5.52 11.13 3.07
N LYS A 573 6.71 11.63 2.73
CA LYS A 573 7.54 11.15 1.62
C LYS A 573 9.00 11.06 2.07
N ALA A 574 9.74 10.05 1.61
CA ALA A 574 11.17 9.96 1.85
C ALA A 574 11.96 9.70 0.56
N TRP A 575 13.16 10.25 0.50
CA TRP A 575 14.13 10.07 -0.58
C TRP A 575 15.48 9.65 0.02
N PHE A 576 16.14 8.69 -0.62
CA PHE A 576 17.49 8.25 -0.25
C PHE A 576 18.41 8.28 -1.46
N ASN A 577 19.55 8.95 -1.32
CA ASN A 577 20.51 9.23 -2.40
C ASN A 577 19.89 9.89 -3.65
N GLY A 578 18.78 10.62 -3.49
CA GLY A 578 18.00 11.28 -4.54
C GLY A 578 16.73 10.52 -4.96
N ASN A 579 16.67 9.21 -4.72
CA ASN A 579 15.56 8.37 -5.16
C ASN A 579 14.40 8.41 -4.15
N GLN A 580 13.17 8.70 -4.59
CA GLN A 580 12.00 8.58 -3.72
C GLN A 580 11.75 7.10 -3.38
N ILE A 581 11.73 6.79 -2.08
CA ILE A 581 11.66 5.42 -1.55
C ILE A 581 10.40 5.17 -0.71
N LEU A 582 9.81 6.22 -0.14
CA LEU A 582 8.52 6.15 0.58
C LEU A 582 7.60 7.28 0.14
N SER A 583 6.30 6.98 0.15
CA SER A 583 5.21 7.96 0.00
C SER A 583 3.98 7.42 0.72
N SER A 584 3.36 8.24 1.55
CA SER A 584 2.24 7.88 2.43
C SER A 584 1.20 8.99 2.50
N LEU A 585 -0.07 8.59 2.65
CA LEU A 585 -1.22 9.48 2.74
C LEU A 585 -1.65 9.77 4.20
N GLY A 586 -1.00 9.16 5.19
CA GLY A 586 -1.36 9.25 6.61
C GLY A 586 -2.46 8.28 7.04
N GLY A 587 -3.13 8.59 8.14
CA GLY A 587 -4.25 7.80 8.68
C GLY A 587 -3.83 6.61 9.55
N LYS A 588 -2.59 6.61 10.05
CA LYS A 588 -1.99 5.54 10.87
C LYS A 588 -1.58 6.10 12.24
N PRO A 589 -1.39 5.27 13.28
CA PRO A 589 -0.83 5.74 14.54
C PRO A 589 0.66 6.10 14.41
N SER A 590 1.14 6.89 15.37
CA SER A 590 2.52 7.39 15.40
C SER A 590 3.47 6.40 16.11
N PHE A 591 3.89 5.33 15.42
CA PHE A 591 4.84 4.35 15.96
C PHE A 591 6.07 4.13 15.05
N PRO A 592 7.23 3.76 15.62
CA PRO A 592 8.35 3.22 14.87
C PRO A 592 7.92 2.13 13.89
N ASP A 593 8.62 2.03 12.76
CA ASP A 593 8.50 0.92 11.81
C ASP A 593 7.13 0.70 11.15
N THR A 594 6.18 1.64 11.29
CA THR A 594 4.87 1.61 10.61
C THR A 594 4.98 1.74 9.08
N GLU A 595 6.12 2.25 8.59
CA GLU A 595 6.43 2.39 7.18
C GLU A 595 7.88 1.95 6.92
N GLN A 596 8.11 1.20 5.84
CA GLN A 596 9.41 0.56 5.61
C GLN A 596 9.73 0.52 4.11
N ALA A 597 10.99 0.80 3.75
CA ALA A 597 11.52 0.65 2.40
C ALA A 597 12.93 0.07 2.42
N ASP A 598 13.20 -0.90 1.55
CA ASP A 598 14.55 -1.39 1.32
C ASP A 598 15.36 -0.31 0.58
N VAL A 599 16.55 0.00 1.11
CA VAL A 599 17.47 1.01 0.57
C VAL A 599 18.87 0.42 0.50
N LEU A 600 19.59 0.75 -0.57
CA LEU A 600 21.02 0.40 -0.69
C LEU A 600 21.84 1.53 -0.04
N ILE A 601 22.29 1.31 1.20
CA ILE A 601 23.32 2.18 1.80
C ILE A 601 24.66 1.85 1.12
N LYS A 602 25.42 2.89 0.76
CA LYS A 602 26.71 2.78 0.09
C LYS A 602 27.83 3.15 1.04
N GLU A 603 28.98 2.53 0.84
CA GLU A 603 30.22 2.98 1.48
C GLU A 603 30.51 4.45 1.12
N GLY A 604 30.93 5.25 2.09
CA GLY A 604 30.97 6.70 1.95
C GLY A 604 29.63 7.37 2.25
N TRP A 605 29.49 8.64 1.84
CA TRP A 605 28.35 9.49 2.20
C TRP A 605 27.09 9.18 1.39
N ASN A 606 26.01 8.89 2.12
CA ASN A 606 24.64 8.79 1.62
C ASN A 606 23.85 10.02 2.05
N ARG A 607 22.70 10.30 1.43
CA ARG A 607 21.76 11.36 1.83
C ARG A 607 20.36 10.79 2.05
N LEU A 608 19.74 11.15 3.16
CA LEU A 608 18.33 10.91 3.45
C LEU A 608 17.61 12.27 3.50
N LEU A 609 16.44 12.34 2.86
CA LEU A 609 15.52 13.47 2.93
C LEU A 609 14.14 12.90 3.28
N VAL A 610 13.44 13.45 4.26
CA VAL A 610 12.04 13.12 4.58
C VAL A 610 11.22 14.40 4.56
N LYS A 611 10.03 14.36 3.97
CA LYS A 611 9.02 15.42 4.00
C LYS A 611 7.81 14.88 4.75
N VAL A 612 7.27 15.66 5.68
CA VAL A 612 5.99 15.37 6.33
C VAL A 612 5.04 16.56 6.25
N ILE A 613 3.74 16.30 6.35
CA ILE A 613 2.71 17.34 6.47
C ILE A 613 2.25 17.39 7.94
N LEU A 614 2.46 18.53 8.59
CA LEU A 614 1.97 18.78 9.95
C LEU A 614 0.46 18.99 9.96
N GLU A 615 -0.17 18.38 10.95
CA GLU A 615 -1.55 18.63 11.34
C GLU A 615 -1.61 18.86 12.87
N PRO A 616 -2.64 19.54 13.41
CA PRO A 616 -2.63 20.01 14.80
C PRO A 616 -2.37 18.94 15.86
N ALA A 617 -2.80 17.70 15.60
CA ALA A 617 -2.67 16.52 16.46
C ALA A 617 -1.48 15.60 16.08
N MET A 618 -0.69 15.93 15.05
CA MET A 618 0.31 15.05 14.44
C MET A 618 1.72 15.62 14.59
N ARG A 619 2.42 15.26 15.68
CA ARG A 619 3.67 15.94 16.07
C ARG A 619 4.86 15.05 16.39
N GLN A 620 4.72 13.73 16.32
CA GLN A 620 5.83 12.81 16.52
C GLN A 620 6.22 12.17 15.19
N LEU A 621 7.53 12.12 14.92
CA LEU A 621 8.10 11.55 13.71
C LEU A 621 9.31 10.66 14.03
N TYR A 622 9.21 9.40 13.62
CA TYR A 622 10.26 8.39 13.73
C TYR A 622 10.93 8.17 12.38
N VAL A 623 12.26 8.08 12.37
CA VAL A 623 13.06 7.75 11.18
C VAL A 623 14.30 6.98 11.63
N ARG A 624 14.56 5.79 11.08
CA ARG A 624 15.80 5.03 11.35
C ARG A 624 16.25 4.23 10.14
N LEU A 625 17.55 3.99 10.03
CA LEU A 625 18.10 2.94 9.15
C LEU A 625 18.49 1.74 10.01
N CYS A 626 18.04 0.56 9.62
CA CYS A 626 18.31 -0.72 10.28
C CYS A 626 18.58 -1.79 9.21
N ASP A 627 19.03 -2.99 9.58
CA ASP A 627 19.00 -4.10 8.62
C ASP A 627 17.57 -4.64 8.39
N LYS A 628 17.44 -5.70 7.56
CA LYS A 628 16.14 -6.31 7.21
C LYS A 628 15.37 -6.86 8.42
N ASP A 629 16.08 -7.23 9.49
CA ASP A 629 15.49 -7.82 10.69
C ASP A 629 15.18 -6.75 11.75
N GLY A 630 15.51 -5.48 11.45
CA GLY A 630 15.29 -4.34 12.33
C GLY A 630 16.47 -4.02 13.24
N ALA A 631 17.61 -4.70 13.10
CA ALA A 631 18.78 -4.52 13.95
C ALA A 631 19.61 -3.27 13.55
N PRO A 632 20.39 -2.68 14.47
CA PRO A 632 21.18 -1.48 14.20
C PRO A 632 22.25 -1.68 13.12
N LEU A 633 22.58 -0.59 12.42
CA LEU A 633 23.69 -0.54 11.47
C LEU A 633 24.94 -0.03 12.18
N THR A 634 25.95 -0.88 12.32
CA THR A 634 27.19 -0.55 13.04
C THR A 634 28.13 0.33 12.20
N GLY A 635 28.93 1.17 12.86
CA GLY A 635 29.99 1.96 12.21
C GLY A 635 29.52 3.12 11.31
N LEU A 636 28.21 3.43 11.28
CA LEU A 636 27.71 4.61 10.59
C LEU A 636 28.15 5.90 11.30
N THR A 637 28.41 6.95 10.52
CA THR A 637 28.61 8.33 10.99
C THR A 637 27.71 9.27 10.19
N TYR A 638 27.37 10.45 10.71
CA TYR A 638 26.40 11.34 10.05
C TYR A 638 26.76 12.83 10.19
N ARG A 639 26.24 13.68 9.28
CA ARG A 639 26.38 15.15 9.30
C ARG A 639 25.30 15.85 8.49
N ILE A 640 25.19 17.17 8.62
CA ILE A 640 24.18 18.00 7.93
C ILE A 640 24.64 18.41 6.51
N GLU A 641 25.96 18.54 6.26
CA GLU A 641 26.53 18.90 4.94
C GLU A 641 27.77 18.08 4.57
N PRO A 642 28.01 17.74 3.29
CA PRO A 642 29.10 16.87 2.86
C PRO A 642 30.41 17.63 2.49
N SER A 643 31.07 18.32 3.42
CA SER A 643 32.44 18.83 3.18
C SER A 643 33.37 18.77 4.41
N ASP A 644 34.68 18.70 4.17
CA ASP A 644 35.73 18.57 5.21
C ASP A 644 36.29 19.94 5.63
N LYS A 645 35.43 20.96 5.72
CA LYS A 645 35.80 22.28 6.24
C LYS A 645 34.98 22.63 7.48
N SER A 646 35.66 23.25 8.43
CA SER A 646 35.10 23.65 9.72
C SER A 646 34.03 24.74 9.59
N THR A 647 33.10 24.73 10.54
CA THR A 647 32.14 25.79 10.92
C THR A 647 30.96 26.13 9.99
N CYS A 648 29.75 26.00 10.57
CA CYS A 648 28.48 26.72 10.31
C CYS A 648 27.56 26.35 9.11
N THR A 649 26.61 25.45 9.40
CA THR A 649 25.13 25.54 9.22
C THR A 649 24.50 26.57 8.26
N TRP A 650 23.60 26.13 7.35
CA TRP A 650 22.36 26.87 6.96
C TRP A 650 21.24 26.00 6.37
N VAL A 651 19.98 26.45 6.47
CA VAL A 651 18.77 25.77 5.96
C VAL A 651 17.55 26.74 5.87
N ALA A 652 16.39 26.35 5.30
CA ALA A 652 15.24 27.21 4.89
C ALA A 652 13.84 26.53 4.75
N ALA A 653 12.73 27.06 5.31
CA ALA A 653 11.37 26.43 5.23
C ALA A 653 10.22 27.45 5.16
N ASN A 654 9.10 27.11 4.50
CA ASN A 654 8.00 28.03 4.12
C ASN A 654 6.82 28.08 5.12
N HIS A 655 6.24 29.28 5.28
CA HIS A 655 4.83 29.50 5.62
C HIS A 655 3.92 29.24 4.38
#